data_AF-A0AAJ1VEZ6-F1
#
_entry.id   AF-A0AAJ1VEZ6-F1
#
_cell.length_a   1.000
_cell.length_b   1.000
_cell.length_c   1.000
_cell.angle_alpha   90.00
_cell.angle_beta   90.00
_cell.angle_gamma   90.00
#
_symmetry.space_group_name_H-M   'P 1'
#
loop_
_entity.id
_entity.type
_entity.pdbx_description
1 polymer ?
#
loop_
_entity_poly.entity_id
_entity_poly.type
_entity_poly.pdbx_seq_one_letter_code
_entity_poly.pdbx_strand_id
1 'polypeptide(L)'
;MKKIVFLLVLMSSYFCFADCTQPDFCGRACWDTNGTRPAQTSPSYTTPTHIIVHHTGDGIVFPANTNYAEKIRYYWDLHVNTNGWSDLGYNWLIDRNGVIYEGRGNGVAGAHFSGHNAGTMGVCMIGDFTLESPSAKALTSLKNIISWEATDKNIDVTGASYHASSGLSLNNVSGHKDGGATACPGTDLYDLLPSIRTSISAFSCYTDTTPAPGLDCSSAIELSNGVTYSGSSSTAGSKVSTFGCNSWTETGPERVHKITPTADGTITVSLSNFSGDLDVYILGSCDPSDCLGAVSSSSATFENGIAGQTYYLVVDADDGSGGAYDIVATYSEAVIAEDIIISNGLVNLTTVNAGENIEVSATQSYSGSQLAVDLPNIHLGYYLSTDCNLSSEDILLGEISANLGSDNTIQNESETLTIPNNTTAGAYFILFSADNEDELTESDETNNVSCIQITINSSVEPEDIKVINTVVSPLVVNAGNNINVTATQSYSGSQLAANLPSFNLGYYLSTDCDLSENDILLGESSSNLGSDSTSQNESETLTIPSITAAGTYFILFSADNEGKLTESDEVNNTNCIQITVDAALANVDYQFKNQLSVFPNPTSDIINIKANINLVINKLYIYNLNGRLLKESTTDLNKINISELSKGIYLLKVVSNEDKTAVFRIIKK
;
A
#
# COMPACT_ATOMS: atom_id res chain seq x y z
N MET A 1 -88.18 8.21 -44.21
CA MET A 1 -87.94 6.83 -43.71
C MET A 1 -86.46 6.53 -43.80
N LYS A 2 -85.88 6.11 -42.68
CA LYS A 2 -84.46 5.81 -42.48
C LYS A 2 -83.99 4.68 -43.42
N LYS A 3 -82.87 4.86 -44.11
CA LYS A 3 -82.02 3.75 -44.55
C LYS A 3 -80.57 4.07 -44.19
N ILE A 4 -80.17 3.44 -43.11
CA ILE A 4 -78.80 3.34 -42.60
C ILE A 4 -78.01 2.55 -43.65
N VAL A 5 -76.92 3.13 -44.16
CA VAL A 5 -75.88 2.40 -44.89
C VAL A 5 -74.71 2.28 -43.93
N PHE A 6 -74.51 1.08 -43.40
CA PHE A 6 -73.36 0.73 -42.58
C PHE A 6 -72.14 0.63 -43.49
N LEU A 7 -71.17 1.51 -43.27
CA LEU A 7 -69.84 1.44 -43.86
C LEU A 7 -69.07 0.34 -43.11
N LEU A 8 -68.76 -0.75 -43.79
CA LEU A 8 -67.93 -1.84 -43.27
C LEU A 8 -66.48 -1.34 -43.22
N VAL A 9 -66.02 -0.95 -42.03
CA VAL A 9 -64.59 -0.68 -41.78
C VAL A 9 -63.93 -2.04 -41.55
N LEU A 10 -63.01 -2.40 -42.45
CA LEU A 10 -62.05 -3.48 -42.23
C LEU A 10 -61.19 -3.12 -41.01
N MET A 11 -61.49 -3.73 -39.86
CA MET A 11 -60.56 -3.77 -38.72
C MET A 11 -59.39 -4.66 -39.12
N SER A 12 -58.23 -4.06 -39.31
CA SER A 12 -56.96 -4.77 -39.34
C SER A 12 -56.82 -5.55 -38.03
N SER A 13 -56.61 -6.85 -38.18
CA SER A 13 -56.17 -7.77 -37.14
C SER A 13 -55.12 -7.14 -36.24
N TYR A 14 -55.44 -7.02 -34.95
CA TYR A 14 -54.47 -6.73 -33.90
C TYR A 14 -53.38 -7.81 -33.95
N PHE A 15 -52.13 -7.40 -34.12
CA PHE A 15 -51.00 -8.22 -33.74
C PHE A 15 -51.12 -8.48 -32.25
N CYS A 16 -51.25 -9.75 -31.85
CA CYS A 16 -51.03 -10.16 -30.48
C CYS A 16 -49.52 -10.00 -30.26
N PHE A 17 -49.09 -8.96 -29.55
CA PHE A 17 -47.75 -8.96 -28.98
C PHE A 17 -47.73 -10.13 -28.00
N ALA A 18 -46.71 -10.99 -28.10
CA ALA A 18 -46.46 -11.97 -27.06
C ALA A 18 -46.00 -11.18 -25.83
N ASP A 19 -46.85 -11.10 -24.81
CA ASP A 19 -46.46 -10.48 -23.54
C ASP A 19 -45.22 -11.21 -22.97
N CYS A 20 -44.35 -10.49 -22.27
CA CYS A 20 -43.08 -10.99 -21.69
C CYS A 20 -41.95 -11.39 -22.65
N THR A 21 -42.07 -11.22 -23.97
CA THR A 21 -40.88 -11.34 -24.86
C THR A 21 -39.90 -10.20 -24.63
N GLN A 22 -38.62 -10.43 -24.92
CA GLN A 22 -37.60 -9.38 -24.86
C GLN A 22 -38.06 -8.15 -25.67
N PRO A 23 -38.22 -6.98 -25.05
CA PRO A 23 -38.62 -5.79 -25.77
C PRO A 23 -37.49 -5.29 -26.66
N ASP A 24 -37.83 -4.62 -27.76
CA ASP A 24 -36.86 -3.92 -28.59
C ASP A 24 -36.06 -2.92 -27.73
N PHE A 25 -34.73 -2.96 -27.85
CA PHE A 25 -33.84 -2.04 -27.16
C PHE A 25 -32.78 -1.46 -28.09
N CYS A 26 -32.36 -0.24 -27.78
CA CYS A 26 -31.21 0.42 -28.38
C CYS A 26 -29.95 -0.17 -27.71
N GLY A 27 -29.34 -1.16 -28.36
CA GLY A 27 -28.07 -1.73 -27.94
C GLY A 27 -26.93 -0.72 -27.94
N ARG A 28 -25.75 -1.08 -27.42
CA ARG A 28 -24.64 -0.14 -27.22
C ARG A 28 -24.24 0.65 -28.47
N ALA A 29 -24.14 -0.02 -29.63
CA ALA A 29 -23.83 0.62 -30.91
C ALA A 29 -24.86 1.68 -31.35
N CYS A 30 -26.10 1.59 -30.86
CA CYS A 30 -27.17 2.54 -31.17
C CYS A 30 -26.99 3.88 -30.41
N TRP A 31 -26.52 3.86 -29.15
CA TRP A 31 -26.31 5.10 -28.37
C TRP A 31 -24.85 5.58 -28.31
N ASP A 32 -23.87 4.74 -28.62
CA ASP A 32 -22.46 5.09 -28.82
C ASP A 32 -21.96 4.71 -30.22
N THR A 33 -22.51 5.39 -31.23
CA THR A 33 -22.18 5.18 -32.66
C THR A 33 -20.69 5.24 -33.02
N ASN A 34 -19.85 5.89 -32.20
CA ASN A 34 -18.41 5.99 -32.44
C ASN A 34 -17.59 4.87 -31.78
N GLY A 35 -18.20 4.00 -30.95
CA GLY A 35 -17.50 2.93 -30.25
C GLY A 35 -16.44 3.41 -29.25
N THR A 36 -16.62 4.60 -28.69
CA THR A 36 -15.69 5.24 -27.73
C THR A 36 -15.98 4.88 -26.27
N ARG A 37 -17.11 4.21 -26.00
CA ARG A 37 -17.59 3.85 -24.66
C ARG A 37 -17.86 2.35 -24.61
N PRO A 38 -16.80 1.52 -24.62
CA PRO A 38 -16.94 0.08 -24.69
C PRO A 38 -17.73 -0.45 -23.49
N ALA A 39 -18.34 -1.63 -23.66
CA ALA A 39 -18.80 -2.41 -22.52
C ALA A 39 -17.59 -2.87 -21.69
N GLN A 40 -17.84 -3.29 -20.46
CA GLN A 40 -16.80 -3.90 -19.63
C GLN A 40 -16.17 -5.12 -20.32
N THR A 41 -14.85 -5.27 -20.20
CA THR A 41 -14.06 -6.31 -20.88
C THR A 41 -14.25 -7.69 -20.26
N SER A 42 -14.48 -7.77 -18.95
CA SER A 42 -14.65 -9.01 -18.18
C SER A 42 -15.88 -8.91 -17.27
N PRO A 43 -17.11 -9.11 -17.80
CA PRO A 43 -18.32 -8.97 -17.01
C PRO A 43 -18.45 -10.08 -15.95
N SER A 44 -18.66 -9.69 -14.68
CA SER A 44 -19.15 -10.63 -13.68
C SER A 44 -20.65 -10.85 -13.87
N TYR A 45 -21.12 -12.09 -13.75
CA TYR A 45 -22.53 -12.44 -13.86
C TYR A 45 -23.19 -12.57 -12.49
N THR A 46 -24.50 -12.45 -12.46
CA THR A 46 -25.30 -12.63 -11.25
C THR A 46 -26.57 -13.41 -11.56
N THR A 47 -27.03 -14.22 -10.62
CA THR A 47 -28.32 -14.93 -10.70
C THR A 47 -29.39 -14.06 -10.03
N PRO A 48 -30.18 -13.28 -10.78
CA PRO A 48 -31.04 -12.29 -10.17
C PRO A 48 -32.25 -12.95 -9.51
N THR A 49 -32.55 -12.48 -8.31
CA THR A 49 -33.80 -12.80 -7.59
C THR A 49 -34.67 -11.55 -7.43
N HIS A 50 -34.08 -10.36 -7.63
CA HIS A 50 -34.73 -9.07 -7.45
C HIS A 50 -34.46 -8.14 -8.63
N ILE A 51 -35.43 -7.31 -8.98
CA ILE A 51 -35.30 -6.21 -9.94
C ILE A 51 -35.44 -4.89 -9.17
N ILE A 52 -34.42 -4.04 -9.28
CA ILE A 52 -34.35 -2.76 -8.58
C ILE A 52 -34.60 -1.63 -9.58
N VAL A 53 -35.65 -0.86 -9.32
CA VAL A 53 -36.05 0.29 -10.12
C VAL A 53 -35.35 1.54 -9.58
N HIS A 54 -34.73 2.28 -10.50
CA HIS A 54 -33.99 3.51 -10.24
C HIS A 54 -34.54 4.69 -11.05
N HIS A 55 -34.08 5.88 -10.68
CA HIS A 55 -34.10 7.05 -11.54
C HIS A 55 -32.69 7.66 -11.62
N THR A 56 -32.42 8.49 -12.62
CA THR A 56 -31.14 9.19 -12.73
C THR A 56 -31.04 10.40 -11.80
N GLY A 57 -32.17 10.99 -11.40
CA GLY A 57 -32.21 12.03 -10.36
C GLY A 57 -31.54 13.34 -10.76
N ASP A 58 -31.64 13.74 -12.04
CA ASP A 58 -30.90 14.88 -12.61
C ASP A 58 -31.32 16.26 -12.09
N GLY A 59 -32.31 16.37 -11.18
CA GLY A 59 -32.80 17.65 -10.66
C GLY A 59 -33.60 18.48 -11.68
N ILE A 60 -33.96 17.90 -12.83
CA ILE A 60 -34.68 18.57 -13.90
C ILE A 60 -35.73 17.65 -14.55
N VAL A 61 -36.73 18.28 -15.17
CA VAL A 61 -37.70 17.63 -16.06
C VAL A 61 -37.20 17.72 -17.49
N PHE A 62 -36.90 16.59 -18.12
CA PHE A 62 -36.39 16.56 -19.49
C PHE A 62 -37.52 16.78 -20.53
N PRO A 63 -37.32 17.68 -21.52
CA PRO A 63 -38.20 17.79 -22.68
C PRO A 63 -38.25 16.49 -23.51
N ALA A 64 -39.38 16.20 -24.16
CA ALA A 64 -39.53 15.00 -24.98
C ALA A 64 -38.56 14.91 -26.17
N ASN A 65 -38.06 16.05 -26.68
CA ASN A 65 -37.08 16.11 -27.76
C ASN A 65 -35.62 16.07 -27.27
N THR A 66 -35.37 15.69 -26.02
CA THR A 66 -34.02 15.52 -25.48
C THR A 66 -33.27 14.43 -26.25
N ASN A 67 -31.98 14.68 -26.51
CA ASN A 67 -31.07 13.67 -27.05
C ASN A 67 -30.66 12.68 -25.94
N TYR A 68 -31.46 11.64 -25.72
CA TYR A 68 -31.23 10.70 -24.63
C TYR A 68 -29.99 9.81 -24.84
N ALA A 69 -29.60 9.51 -26.07
CA ALA A 69 -28.33 8.84 -26.37
C ALA A 69 -27.11 9.67 -25.90
N GLU A 70 -27.18 10.99 -25.95
CA GLU A 70 -26.15 11.87 -25.36
C GLU A 70 -26.16 11.84 -23.84
N LYS A 71 -27.35 11.73 -23.21
CA LYS A 71 -27.45 11.58 -21.74
C LYS A 71 -26.84 10.27 -21.26
N ILE A 72 -27.06 9.17 -21.97
CA ILE A 72 -26.47 7.87 -21.64
C ILE A 72 -24.96 7.91 -21.75
N ARG A 73 -24.43 8.51 -22.82
CA ARG A 73 -22.97 8.73 -22.97
C ARG A 73 -22.40 9.56 -21.82
N TYR A 74 -23.12 10.59 -21.39
CA TYR A 74 -22.76 11.37 -20.20
C TYR A 74 -22.77 10.53 -18.91
N TYR A 75 -23.79 9.69 -18.69
CA TYR A 75 -23.82 8.79 -17.52
C TYR A 75 -22.71 7.74 -17.57
N TRP A 76 -22.34 7.25 -18.75
CA TRP A 76 -21.20 6.36 -18.92
C TRP A 76 -19.90 7.10 -18.55
N ASP A 77 -19.68 8.32 -19.05
CA ASP A 77 -18.49 9.12 -18.71
C ASP A 77 -18.41 9.43 -17.21
N LEU A 78 -19.56 9.68 -16.57
CA LEU A 78 -19.63 9.85 -15.12
C LEU A 78 -19.27 8.55 -14.38
N HIS A 79 -19.87 7.42 -14.74
CA HIS A 79 -19.61 6.16 -14.05
C HIS A 79 -18.20 5.64 -14.29
N VAL A 80 -17.71 5.68 -15.52
CA VAL A 80 -16.40 5.11 -15.88
C VAL A 80 -15.28 6.10 -15.64
N ASN A 81 -15.31 7.26 -16.30
CA ASN A 81 -14.19 8.19 -16.24
C ASN A 81 -14.14 9.00 -14.93
N THR A 82 -15.28 9.22 -14.27
CA THR A 82 -15.30 9.97 -12.98
C THR A 82 -15.28 9.04 -11.77
N ASN A 83 -16.15 8.02 -11.74
CA ASN A 83 -16.27 7.14 -10.57
C ASN A 83 -15.36 5.90 -10.64
N GLY A 84 -14.68 5.65 -11.77
CA GLY A 84 -13.77 4.51 -11.94
C GLY A 84 -14.48 3.16 -12.08
N TRP A 85 -15.75 3.13 -12.47
CA TRP A 85 -16.49 1.87 -12.67
C TRP A 85 -16.14 1.24 -14.02
N SER A 86 -16.36 -0.07 -14.15
CA SER A 86 -16.12 -0.81 -15.39
C SER A 86 -17.07 -0.44 -16.54
N ASP A 87 -18.26 0.07 -16.21
CA ASP A 87 -19.32 0.43 -17.14
C ASP A 87 -20.43 1.25 -16.43
N LEU A 88 -21.48 1.64 -17.16
CA LEU A 88 -22.75 2.13 -16.61
C LEU A 88 -23.20 1.28 -15.42
N GLY A 89 -23.66 1.90 -14.32
CA GLY A 89 -24.06 1.15 -13.13
C GLY A 89 -25.31 0.28 -13.31
N TYR A 90 -26.18 0.61 -14.27
CA TYR A 90 -27.48 -0.07 -14.47
C TYR A 90 -27.42 -1.08 -15.62
N ASN A 91 -28.27 -2.10 -15.57
CA ASN A 91 -28.44 -3.08 -16.65
C ASN A 91 -29.20 -2.46 -17.83
N TRP A 92 -30.28 -1.74 -17.51
CA TRP A 92 -31.18 -1.13 -18.48
C TRP A 92 -31.44 0.33 -18.12
N LEU A 93 -31.54 1.19 -19.12
CA LEU A 93 -31.98 2.58 -18.97
C LEU A 93 -33.20 2.84 -19.85
N ILE A 94 -34.16 3.64 -19.38
CA ILE A 94 -35.39 3.93 -20.12
C ILE A 94 -35.62 5.43 -20.19
N ASP A 95 -35.75 5.97 -21.41
CA ASP A 95 -36.04 7.40 -21.57
C ASP A 95 -37.53 7.75 -21.50
N ARG A 96 -37.82 9.05 -21.46
CA ARG A 96 -39.20 9.58 -21.44
C ARG A 96 -40.04 9.12 -22.64
N ASN A 97 -39.42 8.82 -23.77
CA ASN A 97 -40.11 8.38 -24.98
C ASN A 97 -40.37 6.86 -25.00
N GLY A 98 -39.89 6.13 -24.00
CA GLY A 98 -40.03 4.68 -23.88
C GLY A 98 -38.95 3.89 -24.62
N VAL A 99 -37.87 4.52 -25.08
CA VAL A 99 -36.74 3.78 -25.65
C VAL A 99 -35.97 3.13 -24.50
N ILE A 100 -35.77 1.82 -24.60
CA ILE A 100 -34.93 1.05 -23.69
C ILE A 100 -33.51 1.06 -24.25
N TYR A 101 -32.53 1.32 -23.41
CA TYR A 101 -31.12 1.35 -23.76
C TYR A 101 -30.36 0.32 -22.93
N GLU A 102 -29.50 -0.40 -23.62
CA GLU A 102 -28.61 -1.37 -22.99
C GLU A 102 -27.51 -0.65 -22.19
N GLY A 103 -27.47 -0.91 -20.88
CA GLY A 103 -26.35 -0.60 -20.01
C GLY A 103 -25.40 -1.79 -19.94
N ARG A 104 -25.34 -2.47 -18.78
CA ARG A 104 -24.59 -3.73 -18.62
C ARG A 104 -25.25 -4.95 -19.26
N GLY A 105 -26.55 -4.87 -19.61
CA GLY A 105 -27.29 -5.95 -20.24
C GLY A 105 -27.78 -7.04 -19.27
N ASN A 106 -28.38 -8.09 -19.82
CA ASN A 106 -29.05 -9.16 -19.08
C ASN A 106 -28.05 -10.03 -18.29
N GLY A 107 -28.37 -10.36 -17.04
CA GLY A 107 -27.61 -11.33 -16.22
C GLY A 107 -26.25 -10.86 -15.71
N VAL A 108 -25.84 -9.65 -16.10
CA VAL A 108 -24.55 -9.06 -15.72
C VAL A 108 -24.67 -8.31 -14.39
N ALA A 109 -23.71 -8.49 -13.49
CA ALA A 109 -23.68 -7.82 -12.19
C ALA A 109 -23.59 -6.28 -12.34
N GLY A 110 -24.53 -5.59 -11.69
CA GLY A 110 -24.65 -4.14 -11.68
C GLY A 110 -23.73 -3.39 -10.70
N ALA A 111 -23.78 -2.07 -10.75
CA ALA A 111 -23.22 -1.16 -9.75
C ALA A 111 -24.25 -0.06 -9.38
N HIS A 112 -25.47 -0.47 -9.03
CA HIS A 112 -26.62 0.43 -8.86
C HIS A 112 -27.27 0.39 -7.46
N PHE A 113 -27.04 -0.65 -6.66
CA PHE A 113 -27.76 -0.89 -5.39
C PHE A 113 -26.87 -0.77 -4.15
N SER A 114 -26.08 0.31 -4.05
CA SER A 114 -25.35 0.72 -2.83
C SER A 114 -24.51 -0.36 -2.13
N GLY A 115 -23.78 -1.18 -2.89
CA GLY A 115 -22.98 -2.29 -2.34
C GLY A 115 -23.73 -3.62 -2.23
N HIS A 116 -24.99 -3.67 -2.65
CA HIS A 116 -25.86 -4.86 -2.62
C HIS A 116 -26.22 -5.37 -4.03
N ASN A 117 -25.29 -5.26 -4.99
CA ASN A 117 -25.60 -5.52 -6.41
C ASN A 117 -25.82 -7.01 -6.73
N ALA A 118 -25.26 -7.93 -5.94
CA ALA A 118 -25.37 -9.36 -6.18
C ALA A 118 -26.81 -9.84 -6.01
N GLY A 119 -27.32 -10.60 -6.97
CA GLY A 119 -28.70 -11.09 -6.99
C GLY A 119 -29.72 -10.09 -7.55
N THR A 120 -29.27 -9.02 -8.20
CA THR A 120 -30.16 -7.95 -8.68
C THR A 120 -29.99 -7.61 -10.17
N MET A 121 -31.09 -7.14 -10.79
CA MET A 121 -31.09 -6.42 -12.07
C MET A 121 -31.52 -4.97 -11.87
N GLY A 122 -30.76 -4.01 -12.39
CA GLY A 122 -31.04 -2.58 -12.27
C GLY A 122 -31.71 -1.99 -13.50
N VAL A 123 -32.94 -1.48 -13.36
CA VAL A 123 -33.65 -0.74 -14.41
C VAL A 123 -33.77 0.73 -14.01
N CYS A 124 -33.09 1.62 -14.74
CA CYS A 124 -33.04 3.05 -14.42
C CYS A 124 -33.85 3.89 -15.38
N MET A 125 -34.82 4.63 -14.85
CA MET A 125 -35.63 5.56 -15.62
C MET A 125 -34.92 6.92 -15.71
N ILE A 126 -34.64 7.41 -16.92
CA ILE A 126 -33.93 8.69 -17.14
C ILE A 126 -34.87 9.86 -16.83
N GLY A 127 -34.59 10.57 -15.74
CA GLY A 127 -35.32 11.72 -15.24
C GLY A 127 -35.27 11.83 -13.71
N ASP A 128 -35.92 12.86 -13.19
CA ASP A 128 -36.11 13.07 -11.75
C ASP A 128 -37.59 12.96 -11.36
N PHE A 129 -38.01 11.76 -10.96
CA PHE A 129 -39.37 11.50 -10.48
C PHE A 129 -39.64 11.94 -9.03
N THR A 130 -38.81 12.81 -8.45
CA THR A 130 -39.26 13.68 -7.35
C THR A 130 -39.97 14.94 -7.86
N LEU A 131 -39.82 15.26 -9.16
CA LEU A 131 -40.34 16.46 -9.80
C LEU A 131 -41.49 16.20 -10.78
N GLU A 132 -41.61 14.97 -11.28
CA GLU A 132 -42.65 14.59 -12.23
C GLU A 132 -43.01 13.11 -12.18
N SER A 133 -44.19 12.77 -12.72
CA SER A 133 -44.56 11.37 -12.92
C SER A 133 -44.01 10.83 -14.26
N PRO A 134 -43.61 9.55 -14.32
CA PRO A 134 -43.18 8.92 -15.55
C PRO A 134 -44.20 9.03 -16.69
N SER A 135 -43.71 9.15 -17.94
CA SER A 135 -44.59 9.14 -19.12
C SER A 135 -45.24 7.77 -19.30
N ALA A 136 -46.42 7.73 -19.93
CA ALA A 136 -47.09 6.47 -20.23
C ALA A 136 -46.22 5.52 -21.08
N LYS A 137 -45.45 6.06 -22.03
CA LYS A 137 -44.54 5.26 -22.87
C LYS A 137 -43.41 4.65 -22.05
N ALA A 138 -42.78 5.44 -21.19
CA ALA A 138 -41.70 4.98 -20.32
C ALA A 138 -42.21 3.93 -19.31
N LEU A 139 -43.42 4.10 -18.77
CA LEU A 139 -44.06 3.09 -17.91
C LEU A 139 -44.40 1.80 -18.65
N THR A 140 -44.84 1.87 -19.91
CA THR A 140 -45.04 0.67 -20.73
C THR A 140 -43.73 -0.08 -20.91
N SER A 141 -42.65 0.61 -21.29
CA SER A 141 -41.34 -0.01 -21.47
C SER A 141 -40.78 -0.58 -20.16
N LEU A 142 -40.99 0.10 -19.04
CA LEU A 142 -40.62 -0.40 -17.71
C LEU A 142 -41.35 -1.71 -17.38
N LYS A 143 -42.66 -1.77 -17.63
CA LYS A 143 -43.44 -3.01 -17.41
C LYS A 143 -42.95 -4.15 -18.31
N ASN A 144 -42.70 -3.87 -19.58
CA ASN A 144 -42.27 -4.88 -20.55
C ASN A 144 -40.87 -5.45 -20.23
N ILE A 145 -39.91 -4.59 -19.87
CA ILE A 145 -38.56 -5.07 -19.52
C ILE A 145 -38.57 -5.83 -18.19
N ILE A 146 -39.32 -5.37 -17.19
CA ILE A 146 -39.46 -6.08 -15.90
C ILE A 146 -40.13 -7.43 -16.14
N SER A 147 -41.19 -7.49 -16.95
CA SER A 147 -41.89 -8.75 -17.24
C SER A 147 -40.99 -9.76 -17.94
N TRP A 148 -40.20 -9.31 -18.92
CA TRP A 148 -39.27 -10.19 -19.62
C TRP A 148 -38.15 -10.70 -18.69
N GLU A 149 -37.47 -9.80 -17.96
CA GLU A 149 -36.43 -10.19 -17.00
C GLU A 149 -36.96 -11.14 -15.92
N ALA A 150 -38.16 -10.87 -15.41
CA ALA A 150 -38.75 -11.70 -14.38
C ALA A 150 -39.19 -13.07 -14.91
N THR A 151 -39.69 -13.17 -16.15
CA THR A 151 -39.96 -14.47 -16.78
C THR A 151 -38.67 -15.24 -17.05
N ASP A 152 -37.65 -14.58 -17.63
CA ASP A 152 -36.33 -15.16 -17.93
C ASP A 152 -35.64 -15.73 -16.68
N LYS A 153 -35.83 -15.09 -15.52
CA LYS A 153 -35.20 -15.46 -14.24
C LYS A 153 -36.13 -16.13 -13.23
N ASN A 154 -37.35 -16.48 -13.64
CA ASN A 154 -38.36 -17.09 -12.77
C ASN A 154 -38.61 -16.31 -11.46
N ILE A 155 -38.75 -14.98 -11.57
CA ILE A 155 -39.02 -14.07 -10.46
C ILE A 155 -40.53 -13.81 -10.36
N ASP A 156 -41.12 -14.12 -9.20
CA ASP A 156 -42.48 -13.70 -8.88
C ASP A 156 -42.52 -12.18 -8.66
N VAL A 157 -43.05 -11.44 -9.64
CA VAL A 157 -43.12 -9.98 -9.62
C VAL A 157 -43.99 -9.42 -8.49
N THR A 158 -44.91 -10.21 -7.94
CA THR A 158 -45.77 -9.81 -6.81
C THR A 158 -45.23 -10.27 -5.46
N GLY A 159 -44.24 -11.17 -5.48
CA GLY A 159 -43.63 -11.76 -4.31
C GLY A 159 -42.68 -10.82 -3.58
N ALA A 160 -42.33 -11.26 -2.37
CA ALA A 160 -41.27 -10.69 -1.56
C ALA A 160 -40.40 -11.84 -1.02
N SER A 161 -39.09 -11.66 -1.05
CA SER A 161 -38.14 -12.69 -0.63
C SER A 161 -36.93 -12.09 0.07
N TYR A 162 -36.14 -12.94 0.73
CA TYR A 162 -34.93 -12.51 1.40
C TYR A 162 -33.82 -12.24 0.37
N HIS A 163 -33.32 -11.01 0.36
CA HIS A 163 -32.21 -10.60 -0.46
C HIS A 163 -30.91 -10.65 0.36
N ALA A 164 -30.10 -11.69 0.13
CA ALA A 164 -28.91 -11.98 0.93
C ALA A 164 -27.90 -10.83 0.96
N SER A 165 -27.67 -10.17 -0.19
CA SER A 165 -26.66 -9.12 -0.30
C SER A 165 -26.99 -7.89 0.55
N SER A 166 -28.28 -7.54 0.68
CA SER A 166 -28.72 -6.43 1.56
C SER A 166 -29.11 -6.87 2.97
N GLY A 167 -29.28 -8.18 3.22
CA GLY A 167 -29.75 -8.70 4.50
C GLY A 167 -31.20 -8.36 4.85
N LEU A 168 -32.01 -7.99 3.85
CA LEU A 168 -33.39 -7.52 4.02
C LEU A 168 -34.38 -8.42 3.28
N SER A 169 -35.63 -8.45 3.73
CA SER A 169 -36.74 -8.98 2.95
C SER A 169 -37.32 -7.86 2.10
N LEU A 170 -37.21 -7.99 0.77
CA LEU A 170 -37.60 -6.97 -0.20
C LEU A 170 -38.73 -7.49 -1.08
N ASN A 171 -39.49 -6.59 -1.70
CA ASN A 171 -40.32 -7.01 -2.82
C ASN A 171 -39.38 -7.43 -3.96
N ASN A 172 -39.72 -8.50 -4.67
CA ASN A 172 -38.89 -8.98 -5.78
C ASN A 172 -38.76 -7.91 -6.89
N VAL A 173 -39.73 -7.01 -7.01
CA VAL A 173 -39.58 -5.74 -7.75
C VAL A 173 -39.63 -4.59 -6.75
N SER A 174 -38.47 -3.98 -6.48
CA SER A 174 -38.29 -2.97 -5.44
C SER A 174 -37.70 -1.67 -5.98
N GLY A 175 -37.85 -0.58 -5.24
CA GLY A 175 -37.15 0.68 -5.54
C GLY A 175 -35.79 0.72 -4.83
N HIS A 176 -34.84 1.51 -5.33
CA HIS A 176 -33.54 1.69 -4.67
C HIS A 176 -33.66 2.07 -3.18
N LYS A 177 -34.60 2.94 -2.83
CA LYS A 177 -34.88 3.33 -1.44
C LYS A 177 -35.32 2.21 -0.50
N ASP A 178 -35.72 1.04 -1.02
CA ASP A 178 -36.09 -0.10 -0.18
C ASP A 178 -34.85 -0.78 0.43
N GLY A 179 -33.67 -0.66 -0.21
CA GLY A 179 -32.42 -1.25 0.27
C GLY A 179 -31.40 -0.27 0.83
N GLY A 180 -31.70 1.03 0.89
CA GLY A 180 -30.75 2.02 1.39
C GLY A 180 -31.31 3.43 1.52
N ALA A 181 -30.56 4.31 2.19
CA ALA A 181 -30.93 5.71 2.40
C ALA A 181 -30.74 6.55 1.12
N THR A 182 -31.75 6.58 0.26
CA THR A 182 -31.77 7.37 -0.98
C THR A 182 -33.18 7.88 -1.30
N ALA A 183 -33.28 8.96 -2.08
CA ALA A 183 -34.55 9.42 -2.66
C ALA A 183 -34.96 8.62 -3.91
N CYS A 184 -34.03 7.89 -4.52
CA CYS A 184 -34.24 7.07 -5.71
C CYS A 184 -35.24 5.92 -5.44
N PRO A 185 -36.22 5.64 -6.33
CA PRO A 185 -36.40 6.13 -7.70
C PRO A 185 -37.25 7.42 -7.84
N GLY A 186 -37.37 8.21 -6.78
CA GLY A 186 -38.25 9.39 -6.73
C GLY A 186 -39.67 9.02 -6.29
N THR A 187 -40.34 9.93 -5.60
CA THR A 187 -41.65 9.69 -4.97
C THR A 187 -42.71 9.24 -5.99
N ASP A 188 -42.82 9.93 -7.13
CA ASP A 188 -43.88 9.66 -8.10
C ASP A 188 -43.72 8.31 -8.79
N LEU A 189 -42.49 7.87 -9.07
CA LEU A 189 -42.23 6.54 -9.64
C LEU A 189 -42.33 5.45 -8.57
N TYR A 190 -41.85 5.71 -7.35
CA TYR A 190 -41.91 4.75 -6.25
C TYR A 190 -43.35 4.38 -5.88
N ASP A 191 -44.23 5.37 -5.79
CA ASP A 191 -45.65 5.17 -5.45
C ASP A 191 -46.40 4.33 -6.50
N LEU A 192 -45.88 4.23 -7.73
CA LEU A 192 -46.41 3.40 -8.79
C LEU A 192 -45.97 1.93 -8.71
N LEU A 193 -44.90 1.59 -7.99
CA LEU A 193 -44.34 0.23 -7.96
C LEU A 193 -45.35 -0.86 -7.58
N PRO A 194 -46.25 -0.68 -6.57
CA PRO A 194 -47.29 -1.66 -6.29
C PRO A 194 -48.22 -1.91 -7.50
N SER A 195 -48.65 -0.84 -8.17
CA SER A 195 -49.51 -0.94 -9.34
C SER A 195 -48.81 -1.53 -10.56
N ILE A 196 -47.49 -1.32 -10.67
CA ILE A 196 -46.65 -1.91 -11.71
C ILE A 196 -46.58 -3.42 -11.50
N ARG A 197 -46.28 -3.91 -10.28
CA ARG A 197 -46.28 -5.35 -9.95
C ARG A 197 -47.62 -6.00 -10.29
N THR A 198 -48.74 -5.42 -9.86
CA THR A 198 -50.09 -5.93 -10.17
C THR A 198 -50.43 -5.84 -11.67
N SER A 199 -49.92 -4.83 -12.40
CA SER A 199 -50.14 -4.74 -13.85
C SER A 199 -49.39 -5.85 -14.59
N ILE A 200 -48.14 -6.12 -14.20
CA ILE A 200 -47.31 -7.14 -14.85
C ILE A 200 -47.88 -8.53 -14.56
N SER A 201 -48.30 -8.80 -13.32
CA SER A 201 -48.98 -10.06 -12.98
C SER A 201 -50.31 -10.26 -13.72
N ALA A 202 -50.81 -9.23 -14.42
CA ALA A 202 -52.01 -9.31 -15.25
C ALA A 202 -51.71 -9.60 -16.74
N PHE A 203 -50.44 -9.61 -17.16
CA PHE A 203 -50.05 -9.96 -18.52
C PHE A 203 -50.37 -11.43 -18.81
N SER A 204 -50.59 -11.80 -20.07
CA SER A 204 -51.02 -13.17 -20.41
C SER A 204 -49.98 -14.22 -19.98
N CYS A 205 -48.69 -13.90 -20.06
CA CYS A 205 -47.59 -14.73 -19.55
C CYS A 205 -47.64 -15.02 -18.03
N TYR A 206 -48.40 -14.23 -17.25
CA TYR A 206 -48.59 -14.43 -15.80
C TYR A 206 -50.03 -14.86 -15.42
N THR A 207 -51.02 -14.53 -16.25
CA THR A 207 -52.46 -14.79 -15.99
C THR A 207 -53.04 -15.94 -16.76
N ASP A 208 -52.28 -16.52 -17.70
CA ASP A 208 -52.67 -17.78 -18.29
C ASP A 208 -52.41 -18.91 -17.29
N THR A 209 -53.25 -18.95 -16.26
CA THR A 209 -53.45 -20.10 -15.38
C THR A 209 -54.48 -21.06 -15.99
N THR A 210 -54.77 -20.97 -17.29
CA THR A 210 -55.21 -22.19 -17.98
C THR A 210 -53.94 -22.99 -18.23
N PRO A 211 -53.78 -24.19 -17.63
CA PRO A 211 -52.77 -25.09 -18.16
C PRO A 211 -53.18 -25.28 -19.62
N ALA A 212 -52.31 -24.89 -20.55
CA ALA A 212 -52.26 -25.63 -21.80
C ALA A 212 -52.29 -27.12 -21.41
N PRO A 213 -53.06 -27.99 -22.07
CA PRO A 213 -52.83 -29.42 -21.89
C PRO A 213 -51.34 -29.63 -22.19
N GLY A 214 -50.57 -29.90 -21.15
CA GLY A 214 -49.18 -29.49 -21.10
C GLY A 214 -48.40 -30.37 -20.15
N LEU A 215 -47.11 -30.41 -20.43
CA LEU A 215 -46.12 -31.26 -19.80
C LEU A 215 -46.03 -31.00 -18.29
N ASP A 216 -46.18 -32.03 -17.44
CA ASP A 216 -45.99 -31.90 -15.99
C ASP A 216 -44.52 -32.07 -15.61
N CYS A 217 -43.80 -30.96 -15.43
CA CYS A 217 -42.43 -30.99 -14.94
C CYS A 217 -42.29 -30.84 -13.42
N SER A 218 -43.40 -30.69 -12.68
CA SER A 218 -43.34 -30.57 -11.22
C SER A 218 -42.83 -31.86 -10.55
N SER A 219 -43.02 -32.99 -11.24
CA SER A 219 -42.55 -34.32 -10.85
C SER A 219 -41.33 -34.80 -11.65
N ALA A 220 -40.62 -33.88 -12.34
CA ALA A 220 -39.48 -34.21 -13.17
C ALA A 220 -38.35 -34.87 -12.37
N ILE A 221 -37.83 -35.97 -12.90
CA ILE A 221 -36.77 -36.78 -12.28
C ILE A 221 -35.40 -36.19 -12.58
N GLU A 222 -34.60 -35.89 -11.55
CA GLU A 222 -33.22 -35.43 -11.75
C GLU A 222 -32.33 -36.59 -12.24
N LEU A 223 -31.60 -36.38 -13.34
CA LEU A 223 -30.57 -37.30 -13.82
C LEU A 223 -29.17 -36.80 -13.44
N SER A 224 -28.26 -37.73 -13.21
CA SER A 224 -26.83 -37.43 -13.03
C SER A 224 -26.06 -37.74 -14.32
N ASN A 225 -25.02 -36.96 -14.61
CA ASN A 225 -24.20 -37.10 -15.81
C ASN A 225 -23.70 -38.54 -16.00
N GLY A 226 -24.07 -39.17 -17.13
CA GLY A 226 -23.65 -40.53 -17.48
C GLY A 226 -24.24 -41.66 -16.63
N VAL A 227 -25.12 -41.36 -15.66
CA VAL A 227 -25.75 -42.36 -14.80
C VAL A 227 -27.08 -42.81 -15.40
N THR A 228 -27.26 -44.13 -15.52
CA THR A 228 -28.52 -44.72 -16.01
C THR A 228 -29.62 -44.62 -14.97
N TYR A 229 -30.79 -44.12 -15.40
CA TYR A 229 -32.05 -44.21 -14.68
C TYR A 229 -32.97 -45.23 -15.37
N SER A 230 -33.56 -46.15 -14.60
CA SER A 230 -34.56 -47.12 -15.07
C SER A 230 -35.95 -46.73 -14.58
N GLY A 231 -36.91 -46.58 -15.48
CA GLY A 231 -38.27 -46.13 -15.17
C GLY A 231 -39.30 -46.54 -16.21
N SER A 232 -40.43 -45.83 -16.25
CA SER A 232 -41.48 -46.02 -17.25
C SER A 232 -42.20 -44.73 -17.59
N SER A 233 -42.82 -44.66 -18.78
CA SER A 233 -43.35 -43.45 -19.43
C SER A 233 -44.66 -42.90 -18.85
N SER A 234 -45.07 -43.38 -17.67
CA SER A 234 -46.41 -43.13 -17.06
C SER A 234 -47.55 -43.91 -17.72
N THR A 235 -48.65 -44.12 -16.99
CA THR A 235 -49.90 -44.70 -17.51
C THR A 235 -51.04 -43.66 -17.61
N ALA A 236 -50.70 -42.39 -17.42
CA ALA A 236 -51.61 -41.27 -17.64
C ALA A 236 -52.01 -41.19 -19.13
N GLY A 237 -53.06 -40.43 -19.47
CA GLY A 237 -53.34 -40.15 -20.89
C GLY A 237 -52.42 -39.06 -21.42
N SER A 238 -52.08 -39.11 -22.71
CA SER A 238 -51.33 -38.08 -23.44
C SER A 238 -51.83 -36.67 -23.13
N LYS A 239 -50.89 -35.77 -22.84
CA LYS A 239 -51.13 -34.35 -22.54
C LYS A 239 -50.54 -33.44 -23.60
N VAL A 240 -49.51 -33.90 -24.29
CA VAL A 240 -48.78 -33.19 -25.32
C VAL A 240 -48.84 -34.06 -26.58
N SER A 241 -49.15 -33.44 -27.72
CA SER A 241 -49.21 -34.17 -29.00
C SER A 241 -48.25 -33.64 -30.05
N THR A 242 -47.49 -32.58 -29.71
CA THR A 242 -46.56 -31.93 -30.61
C THR A 242 -45.43 -31.27 -29.82
N PHE A 243 -44.19 -31.42 -30.28
CA PHE A 243 -43.01 -30.73 -29.78
C PHE A 243 -42.44 -29.80 -30.85
N GLY A 244 -41.86 -28.66 -30.46
CA GLY A 244 -41.43 -27.61 -31.38
C GLY A 244 -40.31 -27.98 -32.38
N CYS A 245 -39.59 -29.07 -32.10
CA CYS A 245 -38.42 -29.51 -32.85
C CYS A 245 -38.74 -30.43 -34.03
N ASN A 246 -39.96 -30.98 -34.11
CA ASN A 246 -40.40 -31.81 -35.24
C ASN A 246 -41.90 -31.57 -35.55
N SER A 247 -42.46 -32.39 -36.43
CA SER A 247 -43.90 -32.35 -36.76
C SER A 247 -44.57 -33.70 -36.53
N TRP A 248 -43.99 -34.53 -35.66
CA TRP A 248 -44.56 -35.80 -35.28
C TRP A 248 -45.76 -35.55 -34.38
N THR A 249 -46.76 -36.42 -34.51
CA THR A 249 -47.94 -36.38 -33.66
C THR A 249 -47.73 -37.44 -32.61
N GLU A 250 -47.43 -36.99 -31.40
CA GLU A 250 -47.30 -37.85 -30.24
C GLU A 250 -48.68 -38.16 -29.67
N THR A 251 -48.92 -39.41 -29.31
CA THR A 251 -50.22 -39.87 -28.81
C THR A 251 -50.12 -40.60 -27.46
N GLY A 252 -48.91 -40.64 -26.90
CA GLY A 252 -48.53 -41.34 -25.68
C GLY A 252 -48.51 -40.51 -24.41
N PRO A 253 -48.44 -41.15 -23.23
CA PRO A 253 -48.10 -40.46 -21.99
C PRO A 253 -46.66 -39.96 -21.97
N GLU A 254 -46.47 -38.78 -21.38
CA GLU A 254 -45.15 -38.16 -21.23
C GLU A 254 -44.56 -38.41 -19.84
N ARG A 255 -43.25 -38.68 -19.80
CA ARG A 255 -42.47 -38.74 -18.55
C ARG A 255 -41.28 -37.79 -18.62
N VAL A 256 -41.24 -36.86 -17.66
CA VAL A 256 -40.25 -35.78 -17.62
C VAL A 256 -39.09 -36.12 -16.68
N HIS A 257 -37.89 -35.85 -17.16
CA HIS A 257 -36.65 -35.83 -16.40
C HIS A 257 -36.02 -34.44 -16.55
N LYS A 258 -34.96 -34.18 -15.81
CA LYS A 258 -34.17 -32.96 -15.94
C LYS A 258 -32.70 -33.21 -15.69
N ILE A 259 -31.87 -32.38 -16.32
CA ILE A 259 -30.42 -32.38 -16.17
C ILE A 259 -29.90 -30.95 -16.20
N THR A 260 -28.86 -30.66 -15.42
CA THR A 260 -28.22 -29.35 -15.36
C THR A 260 -26.72 -29.53 -15.66
N PRO A 261 -26.25 -29.20 -16.89
CA PRO A 261 -24.84 -29.30 -17.24
C PRO A 261 -23.97 -28.44 -16.34
N THR A 262 -22.74 -28.89 -16.06
CA THR A 262 -21.76 -28.09 -15.31
C THR A 262 -20.80 -27.32 -16.21
N ALA A 263 -20.74 -27.63 -17.50
CA ALA A 263 -20.07 -26.85 -18.54
C ALA A 263 -20.95 -26.66 -19.77
N ASP A 264 -20.60 -25.65 -20.55
CA ASP A 264 -21.15 -25.45 -21.88
C ASP A 264 -20.76 -26.62 -22.79
N GLY A 265 -21.69 -27.05 -23.64
CA GLY A 265 -21.42 -28.10 -24.62
C GLY A 265 -22.61 -28.98 -24.93
N THR A 266 -22.32 -30.14 -25.52
CA THR A 266 -23.35 -31.02 -26.05
C THR A 266 -24.04 -31.83 -24.94
N ILE A 267 -25.36 -31.76 -24.89
CA ILE A 267 -26.21 -32.65 -24.09
C ILE A 267 -26.66 -33.80 -25.00
N THR A 268 -26.37 -35.03 -24.61
CA THR A 268 -26.83 -36.23 -25.31
C THR A 268 -27.69 -37.08 -24.40
N VAL A 269 -28.88 -37.43 -24.87
CA VAL A 269 -29.82 -38.33 -24.19
C VAL A 269 -30.00 -39.58 -25.02
N SER A 270 -29.96 -40.74 -24.39
CA SER A 270 -30.18 -42.03 -25.04
C SER A 270 -31.11 -42.92 -24.22
N LEU A 271 -32.07 -43.54 -24.91
CA LEU A 271 -32.94 -44.57 -24.38
C LEU A 271 -32.41 -45.97 -24.73
N SER A 272 -32.55 -46.90 -23.80
CA SER A 272 -32.23 -48.32 -24.00
C SER A 272 -33.21 -49.20 -23.22
N ASN A 273 -33.16 -50.52 -23.44
CA ASN A 273 -33.99 -51.51 -22.77
C ASN A 273 -35.51 -51.20 -22.74
N PHE A 274 -36.00 -50.50 -23.77
CA PHE A 274 -37.40 -50.10 -23.85
C PHE A 274 -38.27 -51.06 -24.66
N SER A 275 -39.57 -51.02 -24.41
CA SER A 275 -40.59 -51.72 -25.18
C SER A 275 -41.62 -50.72 -25.71
N GLY A 276 -42.12 -50.94 -26.93
CA GLY A 276 -43.09 -50.04 -27.56
C GLY A 276 -42.41 -49.04 -28.50
N ASP A 277 -43.15 -48.02 -28.91
CA ASP A 277 -42.66 -46.86 -29.64
C ASP A 277 -42.49 -45.72 -28.64
N LEU A 278 -41.24 -45.35 -28.35
CA LEU A 278 -40.90 -44.26 -27.46
C LEU A 278 -40.17 -43.18 -28.25
N ASP A 279 -40.40 -41.93 -27.89
CA ASP A 279 -39.68 -40.79 -28.45
C ASP A 279 -39.07 -39.96 -27.32
N VAL A 280 -37.89 -39.39 -27.56
CA VAL A 280 -37.18 -38.60 -26.56
C VAL A 280 -36.87 -37.20 -27.05
N TYR A 281 -37.13 -36.23 -26.18
CA TYR A 281 -37.05 -34.80 -26.46
C TYR A 281 -36.18 -34.10 -25.41
N ILE A 282 -35.41 -33.10 -25.83
CA ILE A 282 -34.71 -32.17 -24.93
C ILE A 282 -35.42 -30.82 -25.04
N LEU A 283 -35.78 -30.20 -23.92
CA LEU A 283 -36.44 -28.89 -23.88
C LEU A 283 -35.60 -27.91 -23.06
N GLY A 284 -35.58 -26.64 -23.48
CA GLY A 284 -34.92 -25.54 -22.76
C GLY A 284 -35.67 -25.09 -21.50
N SER A 285 -36.97 -25.36 -21.48
CA SER A 285 -37.90 -25.04 -20.40
C SER A 285 -39.00 -26.09 -20.32
N CYS A 286 -39.90 -25.98 -19.35
CA CYS A 286 -41.07 -26.86 -19.23
C CYS A 286 -42.18 -26.48 -20.23
N ASP A 287 -41.82 -26.21 -21.48
CA ASP A 287 -42.73 -25.88 -22.57
C ASP A 287 -42.42 -26.80 -23.77
N PRO A 288 -43.38 -27.64 -24.24
CA PRO A 288 -43.18 -28.48 -25.42
C PRO A 288 -42.79 -27.71 -26.69
N SER A 289 -43.12 -26.42 -26.79
CA SER A 289 -42.73 -25.57 -27.92
C SER A 289 -41.24 -25.17 -27.87
N ASP A 290 -40.63 -25.18 -26.68
CA ASP A 290 -39.20 -24.93 -26.46
C ASP A 290 -38.37 -26.22 -26.60
N CYS A 291 -38.69 -27.01 -27.62
CA CYS A 291 -37.96 -28.22 -27.92
C CYS A 291 -36.65 -27.90 -28.66
N LEU A 292 -35.56 -28.46 -28.14
CA LEU A 292 -34.20 -28.23 -28.56
C LEU A 292 -33.59 -29.48 -29.16
N GLY A 293 -32.69 -29.26 -30.12
CA GLY A 293 -31.79 -30.30 -30.63
C GLY A 293 -32.37 -31.19 -31.73
N ALA A 294 -31.57 -32.17 -32.14
CA ALA A 294 -31.95 -33.22 -33.08
C ALA A 294 -32.54 -34.40 -32.29
N VAL A 295 -33.77 -34.79 -32.62
CA VAL A 295 -34.52 -35.85 -31.93
C VAL A 295 -34.74 -37.07 -32.82
N SER A 296 -34.76 -38.25 -32.20
CA SER A 296 -35.06 -39.55 -32.80
C SER A 296 -35.75 -40.45 -31.79
N SER A 297 -36.25 -41.61 -32.24
CA SER A 297 -36.99 -42.56 -31.38
C SER A 297 -36.20 -43.24 -30.27
N SER A 298 -34.89 -42.98 -30.15
CA SER A 298 -34.14 -43.47 -28.98
C SER A 298 -33.02 -42.55 -28.52
N SER A 299 -32.88 -41.37 -29.13
CA SER A 299 -31.90 -40.40 -28.69
C SER A 299 -32.26 -38.98 -29.08
N ALA A 300 -31.78 -38.03 -28.28
CA ALA A 300 -31.83 -36.62 -28.58
C ALA A 300 -30.46 -35.98 -28.29
N THR A 301 -30.08 -34.99 -29.09
CA THR A 301 -28.81 -34.28 -28.93
C THR A 301 -28.99 -32.79 -29.11
N PHE A 302 -28.47 -32.01 -28.17
CA PHE A 302 -28.46 -30.55 -28.22
C PHE A 302 -27.03 -30.04 -28.05
N GLU A 303 -26.47 -29.41 -29.09
CA GLU A 303 -25.04 -29.05 -29.14
C GLU A 303 -24.66 -27.86 -28.25
N ASN A 304 -25.62 -27.00 -27.89
CA ASN A 304 -25.38 -25.70 -27.25
C ASN A 304 -25.95 -25.65 -25.82
N GLY A 305 -25.77 -26.71 -25.04
CA GLY A 305 -26.08 -26.71 -23.61
C GLY A 305 -25.25 -25.65 -22.88
N ILE A 306 -25.87 -24.97 -21.92
CA ILE A 306 -25.25 -23.90 -21.12
C ILE A 306 -25.06 -24.42 -19.70
N ALA A 307 -23.89 -24.17 -19.12
CA ALA A 307 -23.57 -24.51 -17.74
C ALA A 307 -24.58 -23.87 -16.77
N GLY A 308 -25.10 -24.65 -15.82
CA GLY A 308 -26.04 -24.18 -14.80
C GLY A 308 -27.49 -24.00 -15.28
N GLN A 309 -27.77 -24.06 -16.58
CA GLN A 309 -29.14 -24.07 -17.12
C GLN A 309 -29.75 -25.46 -16.93
N THR A 310 -30.96 -25.54 -16.37
CA THR A 310 -31.71 -26.80 -16.32
C THR A 310 -32.42 -27.05 -17.65
N TYR A 311 -32.25 -28.26 -18.18
CA TYR A 311 -32.93 -28.77 -19.36
C TYR A 311 -33.90 -29.89 -18.97
N TYR A 312 -35.03 -29.98 -19.66
CA TYR A 312 -36.04 -31.03 -19.42
C TYR A 312 -35.95 -32.10 -20.50
N LEU A 313 -36.01 -33.37 -20.09
CA LEU A 313 -35.92 -34.52 -20.97
C LEU A 313 -37.24 -35.27 -20.95
N VAL A 314 -37.96 -35.28 -22.05
CA VAL A 314 -39.28 -35.90 -22.13
C VAL A 314 -39.18 -37.21 -22.86
N VAL A 315 -39.67 -38.27 -22.25
CA VAL A 315 -39.94 -39.55 -22.91
C VAL A 315 -41.43 -39.62 -23.18
N ASP A 316 -41.81 -39.60 -24.45
CA ASP A 316 -43.17 -39.87 -24.91
C ASP A 316 -43.29 -41.35 -25.29
N ALA A 317 -44.49 -41.92 -25.16
CA ALA A 317 -44.75 -43.31 -25.49
C ALA A 317 -45.87 -43.42 -26.51
N ASP A 318 -45.57 -43.07 -27.76
CA ASP A 318 -46.54 -42.86 -28.84
C ASP A 318 -47.48 -44.05 -29.08
N ASP A 319 -47.10 -45.29 -28.71
CA ASP A 319 -48.00 -46.45 -28.79
C ASP A 319 -49.03 -46.56 -27.63
N GLY A 320 -49.03 -45.59 -26.71
CA GLY A 320 -49.85 -45.55 -25.50
C GLY A 320 -49.44 -46.56 -24.42
N SER A 321 -48.32 -47.27 -24.61
CA SER A 321 -47.79 -48.17 -23.61
C SER A 321 -46.99 -47.37 -22.57
N GLY A 322 -47.34 -47.49 -21.30
CA GLY A 322 -46.51 -46.97 -20.20
C GLY A 322 -45.22 -47.79 -20.02
N GLY A 323 -44.53 -48.10 -21.12
CA GLY A 323 -43.42 -49.04 -21.25
C GLY A 323 -42.24 -48.69 -20.35
N ALA A 324 -41.53 -49.72 -19.88
CA ALA A 324 -40.29 -49.51 -19.15
C ALA A 324 -39.19 -49.05 -20.11
N TYR A 325 -38.26 -48.22 -19.64
CA TYR A 325 -37.08 -47.79 -20.37
C TYR A 325 -35.92 -47.48 -19.42
N ASP A 326 -34.71 -47.53 -19.95
CA ASP A 326 -33.52 -46.97 -19.35
C ASP A 326 -33.15 -45.68 -20.08
N ILE A 327 -32.92 -44.60 -19.35
CA ILE A 327 -32.46 -43.31 -19.88
C ILE A 327 -31.09 -42.96 -19.30
N VAL A 328 -30.19 -42.49 -20.17
CA VAL A 328 -28.90 -41.90 -19.80
C VAL A 328 -28.81 -40.54 -20.47
N ALA A 329 -28.41 -39.53 -19.69
CA ALA A 329 -28.09 -38.21 -20.22
C ALA A 329 -26.62 -37.88 -19.89
N THR A 330 -25.91 -37.31 -20.86
CA THR A 330 -24.48 -36.98 -20.77
C THR A 330 -24.23 -35.54 -21.21
N TYR A 331 -23.26 -34.89 -20.59
CA TYR A 331 -22.73 -33.58 -20.96
C TYR A 331 -21.22 -33.49 -20.64
N SER A 332 -20.53 -32.55 -21.27
CA SER A 332 -19.14 -32.23 -20.97
C SER A 332 -19.01 -31.56 -19.60
N GLU A 333 -18.09 -32.01 -18.75
CA GLU A 333 -17.86 -31.40 -17.44
C GLU A 333 -16.96 -30.16 -17.55
N ALA A 334 -17.16 -29.21 -16.64
CA ALA A 334 -16.29 -28.04 -16.57
C ALA A 334 -14.89 -28.46 -16.15
N VAL A 335 -13.91 -28.04 -16.93
CA VAL A 335 -12.51 -28.05 -16.51
C VAL A 335 -12.38 -26.97 -15.44
N ILE A 336 -12.19 -27.36 -14.18
CA ILE A 336 -11.77 -26.43 -13.14
C ILE A 336 -10.28 -26.22 -13.35
N ALA A 337 -9.91 -25.04 -13.86
CA ALA A 337 -8.50 -24.65 -13.95
C ALA A 337 -7.95 -24.37 -12.56
N GLU A 338 -6.68 -24.74 -12.36
CA GLU A 338 -5.97 -24.52 -11.11
C GLU A 338 -5.64 -23.03 -10.97
N ASP A 339 -5.70 -22.46 -9.77
CA ASP A 339 -5.47 -21.03 -9.51
C ASP A 339 -5.03 -20.81 -8.06
N ILE A 340 -4.04 -19.94 -7.84
CA ILE A 340 -3.44 -19.62 -6.55
C ILE A 340 -3.34 -18.12 -6.39
N ILE A 341 -4.09 -17.61 -5.43
CA ILE A 341 -4.09 -16.17 -5.10
C ILE A 341 -3.34 -15.89 -3.80
N ILE A 342 -2.64 -14.76 -3.75
CA ILE A 342 -2.08 -14.21 -2.50
C ILE A 342 -3.03 -13.19 -1.88
N SER A 343 -3.24 -13.31 -0.57
CA SER A 343 -4.02 -12.36 0.23
C SER A 343 -3.36 -12.08 1.59
N ASN A 344 -3.83 -11.04 2.28
CA ASN A 344 -3.42 -10.70 3.65
C ASN A 344 -1.89 -10.55 3.87
N GLY A 345 -1.17 -10.06 2.85
CA GLY A 345 0.26 -9.74 2.97
C GLY A 345 0.50 -8.69 4.06
N LEU A 346 1.42 -8.97 4.98
CA LEU A 346 1.79 -8.10 6.10
C LEU A 346 3.30 -8.10 6.28
N VAL A 347 3.81 -6.95 6.70
CA VAL A 347 5.19 -6.75 7.17
C VAL A 347 5.12 -6.06 8.53
N ASN A 348 5.83 -6.58 9.53
CA ASN A 348 5.78 -6.04 10.89
C ASN A 348 6.39 -4.63 11.01
N LEU A 349 7.38 -4.30 10.17
CA LEU A 349 8.10 -3.03 10.13
C LEU A 349 8.09 -2.46 8.71
N THR A 350 7.50 -1.27 8.54
CA THR A 350 7.50 -0.54 7.25
C THR A 350 8.66 0.44 7.11
N THR A 351 9.54 0.51 8.10
CA THR A 351 10.77 1.31 8.08
C THR A 351 11.86 0.53 8.80
N VAL A 352 12.98 0.28 8.13
CA VAL A 352 14.02 -0.67 8.56
C VAL A 352 15.40 -0.23 8.04
N ASN A 353 16.48 -0.60 8.73
CA ASN A 353 17.85 -0.37 8.25
C ASN A 353 18.32 -1.55 7.38
N ALA A 354 19.24 -1.29 6.44
CA ALA A 354 19.92 -2.38 5.74
C ALA A 354 20.63 -3.32 6.74
N GLY A 355 20.48 -4.63 6.56
CA GLY A 355 21.02 -5.66 7.46
C GLY A 355 20.10 -6.08 8.61
N GLU A 356 18.99 -5.38 8.85
CA GLU A 356 18.02 -5.76 9.88
C GLU A 356 17.02 -6.81 9.37
N ASN A 357 16.40 -7.50 10.33
CA ASN A 357 15.37 -8.49 10.06
C ASN A 357 13.98 -7.87 10.10
N ILE A 358 13.11 -8.33 9.22
CA ILE A 358 11.66 -8.07 9.22
C ILE A 358 10.92 -9.41 9.35
N GLU A 359 9.72 -9.36 9.93
CA GLU A 359 8.79 -10.51 9.92
C GLU A 359 7.69 -10.22 8.91
N VAL A 360 7.40 -11.21 8.09
CA VAL A 360 6.38 -11.14 7.03
C VAL A 360 5.37 -12.26 7.21
N SER A 361 4.15 -12.05 6.73
CA SER A 361 3.14 -13.10 6.64
C SER A 361 2.20 -12.88 5.46
N ALA A 362 1.70 -13.96 4.85
CA ALA A 362 0.68 -13.91 3.82
C ALA A 362 -0.20 -15.16 3.84
N THR A 363 -1.32 -15.11 3.11
CA THR A 363 -2.25 -16.23 2.93
C THR A 363 -2.30 -16.61 1.46
N GLN A 364 -1.92 -17.84 1.13
CA GLN A 364 -2.16 -18.42 -0.20
C GLN A 364 -3.51 -19.11 -0.21
N SER A 365 -4.29 -18.96 -1.28
CA SER A 365 -5.56 -19.67 -1.46
C SER A 365 -5.60 -20.34 -2.83
N TYR A 366 -5.94 -21.63 -2.84
CA TYR A 366 -6.02 -22.45 -4.05
C TYR A 366 -7.47 -22.72 -4.45
N SER A 367 -7.77 -22.53 -5.73
CA SER A 367 -9.02 -22.90 -6.38
C SER A 367 -8.72 -23.84 -7.53
N GLY A 368 -9.22 -25.06 -7.46
CA GLY A 368 -8.79 -26.09 -8.39
C GLY A 368 -9.37 -27.47 -8.12
N SER A 369 -8.96 -28.45 -8.93
CA SER A 369 -9.47 -29.81 -8.85
C SER A 369 -8.48 -30.83 -8.29
N GLN A 370 -7.18 -30.54 -8.33
CA GLN A 370 -6.13 -31.46 -7.90
C GLN A 370 -5.99 -31.48 -6.38
N LEU A 371 -5.59 -32.63 -5.82
CA LEU A 371 -5.25 -32.75 -4.40
C LEU A 371 -3.84 -32.21 -4.17
N ALA A 372 -3.52 -31.81 -2.95
CA ALA A 372 -2.21 -31.23 -2.64
C ALA A 372 -1.04 -32.17 -2.92
N VAL A 373 -1.27 -33.49 -2.83
CA VAL A 373 -0.27 -34.53 -3.14
C VAL A 373 0.00 -34.69 -4.64
N ASP A 374 -0.94 -34.25 -5.49
CA ASP A 374 -0.86 -34.40 -6.94
C ASP A 374 -0.32 -33.13 -7.63
N LEU A 375 -0.27 -32.01 -6.90
CA LEU A 375 0.30 -30.75 -7.37
C LEU A 375 1.84 -30.73 -7.32
N PRO A 376 2.50 -29.91 -8.15
CA PRO A 376 3.94 -29.67 -8.03
C PRO A 376 4.29 -29.00 -6.69
N ASN A 377 5.58 -28.94 -6.36
CA ASN A 377 6.03 -28.23 -5.17
C ASN A 377 5.93 -26.72 -5.39
N ILE A 378 4.81 -26.16 -4.97
CA ILE A 378 4.55 -24.71 -5.02
C ILE A 378 5.31 -24.03 -3.88
N HIS A 379 5.90 -22.88 -4.16
CA HIS A 379 6.61 -22.07 -3.17
C HIS A 379 6.04 -20.65 -3.11
N LEU A 380 6.02 -20.08 -1.89
CA LEU A 380 5.85 -18.65 -1.69
C LEU A 380 7.22 -18.00 -1.60
N GLY A 381 7.58 -17.24 -2.63
CA GLY A 381 8.80 -16.45 -2.67
C GLY A 381 8.60 -15.04 -2.10
N TYR A 382 9.60 -14.56 -1.36
CA TYR A 382 9.63 -13.20 -0.82
C TYR A 382 10.75 -12.39 -1.47
N TYR A 383 10.43 -11.26 -2.08
CA TYR A 383 11.41 -10.47 -2.83
C TYR A 383 11.49 -9.03 -2.34
N LEU A 384 12.69 -8.45 -2.38
CA LEU A 384 12.90 -7.01 -2.27
C LEU A 384 12.92 -6.40 -3.67
N SER A 385 12.00 -5.46 -3.92
CA SER A 385 11.80 -4.82 -5.22
C SER A 385 11.77 -3.30 -5.12
N THR A 386 11.96 -2.63 -6.26
CA THR A 386 11.79 -1.17 -6.42
C THR A 386 10.39 -0.76 -6.85
N ASP A 387 9.56 -1.72 -7.28
CA ASP A 387 8.15 -1.52 -7.60
C ASP A 387 7.30 -2.71 -7.12
N CYS A 388 6.03 -2.78 -7.53
CA CYS A 388 5.12 -3.86 -7.16
C CYS A 388 5.02 -4.98 -8.21
N ASN A 389 5.94 -5.04 -9.18
CA ASN A 389 5.92 -6.04 -10.25
C ASN A 389 7.11 -6.97 -10.08
N LEU A 390 6.85 -8.28 -10.03
CA LEU A 390 7.93 -9.26 -10.00
C LEU A 390 8.70 -9.26 -11.32
N SER A 391 10.02 -9.24 -11.22
CA SER A 391 10.97 -9.19 -12.32
C SER A 391 12.28 -9.90 -11.96
N SER A 392 13.12 -10.14 -12.96
CA SER A 392 14.44 -10.74 -12.74
C SER A 392 15.45 -9.85 -12.01
N GLU A 393 15.14 -8.57 -11.83
CA GLU A 393 15.99 -7.62 -11.10
C GLU A 393 15.72 -7.61 -9.59
N ASP A 394 14.64 -8.27 -9.16
CA ASP A 394 14.24 -8.33 -7.76
C ASP A 394 15.11 -9.32 -6.97
N ILE A 395 15.35 -9.00 -5.71
CA ILE A 395 16.24 -9.79 -4.85
C ILE A 395 15.39 -10.76 -4.03
N LEU A 396 15.53 -12.07 -4.29
CA LEU A 396 14.93 -13.11 -3.45
C LEU A 396 15.54 -13.03 -2.04
N LEU A 397 14.69 -12.77 -1.05
CA LEU A 397 15.06 -12.71 0.38
C LEU A 397 14.89 -14.07 1.07
N GLY A 398 13.94 -14.88 0.59
CA GLY A 398 13.64 -16.21 1.11
C GLY A 398 12.42 -16.81 0.41
N GLU A 399 12.15 -18.09 0.69
CA GLU A 399 11.01 -18.82 0.15
C GLU A 399 10.55 -19.89 1.14
N ILE A 400 9.28 -20.30 1.04
CA ILE A 400 8.71 -21.38 1.85
C ILE A 400 7.81 -22.27 0.98
N SER A 401 7.89 -23.59 1.17
CA SER A 401 7.05 -24.53 0.41
C SER A 401 5.61 -24.53 0.92
N ALA A 402 4.67 -24.46 -0.02
CA ALA A 402 3.24 -24.56 0.20
C ALA A 402 2.77 -26.02 0.07
N ASN A 403 1.69 -26.36 0.76
CA ASN A 403 0.97 -27.63 0.67
C ASN A 403 -0.50 -27.33 0.34
N LEU A 404 -0.72 -26.73 -0.82
CA LEU A 404 -2.03 -26.30 -1.31
C LEU A 404 -2.65 -27.37 -2.19
N GLY A 405 -3.97 -27.48 -2.16
CA GLY A 405 -4.75 -28.35 -3.05
C GLY A 405 -6.25 -28.30 -2.73
N SER A 406 -7.06 -29.03 -3.47
CA SER A 406 -8.53 -29.06 -3.26
C SER A 406 -8.94 -29.62 -1.90
N ASP A 407 -8.05 -30.36 -1.23
CA ASP A 407 -8.16 -30.85 0.14
C ASP A 407 -7.50 -29.94 1.19
N ASN A 408 -6.74 -28.94 0.76
CA ASN A 408 -6.15 -27.90 1.61
C ASN A 408 -6.10 -26.54 0.88
N THR A 409 -7.25 -25.89 0.79
CA THR A 409 -7.45 -24.74 -0.11
C THR A 409 -6.86 -23.42 0.40
N ILE A 410 -6.38 -23.36 1.65
CA ILE A 410 -5.85 -22.12 2.25
C ILE A 410 -4.64 -22.45 3.12
N GLN A 411 -3.56 -21.68 2.96
CA GLN A 411 -2.37 -21.79 3.79
C GLN A 411 -1.90 -20.41 4.26
N ASN A 412 -1.73 -20.25 5.58
CA ASN A 412 -1.16 -19.05 6.18
C ASN A 412 0.31 -19.29 6.48
N GLU A 413 1.16 -18.38 6.04
CA GLU A 413 2.60 -18.53 6.10
C GLU A 413 3.24 -17.28 6.70
N SER A 414 4.38 -17.47 7.35
CA SER A 414 5.15 -16.38 7.94
C SER A 414 6.63 -16.73 7.93
N GLU A 415 7.47 -15.73 7.68
CA GLU A 415 8.93 -15.90 7.60
C GLU A 415 9.66 -14.70 8.21
N THR A 416 10.89 -14.92 8.68
CA THR A 416 11.82 -13.83 9.05
C THR A 416 12.82 -13.58 7.93
N LEU A 417 12.78 -12.39 7.34
CA LEU A 417 13.63 -12.01 6.21
C LEU A 417 14.70 -11.01 6.67
N THR A 418 15.91 -11.10 6.11
CA THR A 418 16.99 -10.12 6.36
C THR A 418 17.15 -9.20 5.16
N ILE A 419 17.07 -7.89 5.37
CA ILE A 419 17.36 -6.91 4.30
C ILE A 419 18.85 -6.95 3.97
N PRO A 420 19.27 -7.04 2.69
CA PRO A 420 20.69 -7.08 2.33
C PRO A 420 21.46 -5.87 2.86
N ASN A 421 22.65 -6.10 3.44
CA ASN A 421 23.49 -5.06 4.08
C ASN A 421 23.89 -3.90 3.14
N ASN A 422 23.91 -4.14 1.82
CA ASN A 422 24.28 -3.17 0.80
C ASN A 422 23.09 -2.47 0.15
N THR A 423 21.88 -2.66 0.68
CA THR A 423 20.68 -1.98 0.19
C THR A 423 20.78 -0.48 0.45
N THR A 424 20.70 0.33 -0.59
CA THR A 424 20.72 1.79 -0.48
C THR A 424 19.45 2.32 0.19
N ALA A 425 19.54 3.50 0.80
CA ALA A 425 18.36 4.16 1.36
C ALA A 425 17.35 4.50 0.27
N GLY A 426 16.06 4.31 0.55
CA GLY A 426 15.00 4.55 -0.41
C GLY A 426 13.69 3.85 -0.07
N ALA A 427 12.68 4.07 -0.92
CA ALA A 427 11.44 3.32 -0.89
C ALA A 427 11.61 2.02 -1.68
N TYR A 428 11.19 0.91 -1.08
CA TYR A 428 11.22 -0.43 -1.66
C TYR A 428 9.89 -1.13 -1.39
N PHE A 429 9.69 -2.29 -2.00
CA PHE A 429 8.54 -3.14 -1.77
C PHE A 429 9.02 -4.53 -1.38
N ILE A 430 8.29 -5.17 -0.47
CA ILE A 430 8.36 -6.60 -0.24
C ILE A 430 7.26 -7.25 -1.08
N LEU A 431 7.66 -8.05 -2.06
CA LEU A 431 6.75 -8.85 -2.87
C LEU A 431 6.56 -10.22 -2.26
N PHE A 432 5.34 -10.71 -2.32
CA PHE A 432 4.90 -12.05 -1.98
C PHE A 432 4.44 -12.69 -3.29
N SER A 433 5.16 -13.70 -3.78
CA SER A 433 4.81 -14.39 -5.02
C SER A 433 4.45 -15.84 -4.72
N ALA A 434 3.17 -16.20 -4.87
CA ALA A 434 2.79 -17.60 -5.02
C ALA A 434 3.42 -18.16 -6.30
N ASP A 435 3.63 -19.48 -6.28
CA ASP A 435 4.25 -20.25 -7.35
C ASP A 435 5.41 -19.54 -8.04
N ASN A 436 6.36 -19.05 -7.24
CA ASN A 436 7.42 -18.15 -7.72
C ASN A 436 8.38 -18.80 -8.75
N GLU A 437 8.29 -20.11 -8.94
CA GLU A 437 9.03 -20.86 -9.96
C GLU A 437 8.21 -21.20 -11.21
N ASP A 438 6.92 -20.80 -11.27
CA ASP A 438 6.01 -21.02 -12.42
C ASP A 438 5.90 -22.52 -12.75
N GLU A 439 5.72 -23.35 -11.71
CA GLU A 439 5.68 -24.81 -11.78
C GLU A 439 4.25 -25.34 -11.98
N LEU A 440 3.24 -24.58 -11.55
CA LEU A 440 1.83 -24.86 -11.78
C LEU A 440 1.31 -23.93 -12.88
N THR A 441 0.74 -24.49 -13.95
CA THR A 441 -0.01 -23.65 -14.91
C THR A 441 -1.36 -23.27 -14.34
N GLU A 442 -1.59 -21.98 -14.19
CA GLU A 442 -2.77 -21.43 -13.52
C GLU A 442 -3.78 -20.84 -14.51
N SER A 443 -4.97 -20.53 -13.99
CA SER A 443 -6.04 -19.89 -14.73
C SER A 443 -5.80 -18.40 -14.94
N ASP A 444 -5.12 -17.76 -13.97
CA ASP A 444 -4.75 -16.36 -13.98
C ASP A 444 -3.38 -16.10 -13.31
N GLU A 445 -2.32 -16.17 -14.12
CA GLU A 445 -0.92 -15.90 -13.71
C GLU A 445 -0.66 -14.45 -13.21
N THR A 446 -1.67 -13.58 -13.20
CA THR A 446 -1.50 -12.17 -12.83
C THR A 446 -1.90 -11.86 -11.39
N ASN A 447 -2.46 -12.83 -10.67
CA ASN A 447 -3.00 -12.64 -9.32
C ASN A 447 -2.15 -13.28 -8.20
N ASN A 448 -0.97 -13.79 -8.58
CA ASN A 448 -0.07 -14.55 -7.71
C ASN A 448 0.87 -13.64 -6.90
N VAL A 449 0.88 -12.33 -7.18
CA VAL A 449 1.79 -11.36 -6.55
C VAL A 449 1.04 -10.34 -5.71
N SER A 450 1.47 -10.16 -4.46
CA SER A 450 1.07 -9.06 -3.58
C SER A 450 2.29 -8.30 -3.12
N CYS A 451 2.15 -7.01 -2.78
CA CYS A 451 3.27 -6.16 -2.37
C CYS A 451 2.94 -5.30 -1.16
N ILE A 452 3.95 -5.04 -0.32
CA ILE A 452 3.89 -4.08 0.79
C ILE A 452 5.08 -3.13 0.69
N GLN A 453 4.82 -1.83 0.68
CA GLN A 453 5.89 -0.83 0.65
C GLN A 453 6.62 -0.76 2.00
N ILE A 454 7.94 -0.70 1.95
CA ILE A 454 8.83 -0.44 3.08
C ILE A 454 9.79 0.72 2.75
N THR A 455 10.39 1.30 3.78
CA THR A 455 11.42 2.33 3.64
C THR A 455 12.73 1.83 4.24
N ILE A 456 13.79 1.85 3.43
CA ILE A 456 15.15 1.60 3.89
C ILE A 456 15.77 2.92 4.32
N ASN A 457 16.13 3.03 5.60
CA ASN A 457 16.77 4.22 6.14
C ASN A 457 18.20 4.38 5.60
N SER A 458 18.66 5.64 5.54
CA SER A 458 20.08 5.95 5.41
C SER A 458 20.82 5.52 6.68
N SER A 459 21.37 4.31 6.68
CA SER A 459 22.29 3.82 7.72
C SER A 459 23.70 4.37 7.49
N VAL A 460 23.84 5.70 7.44
CA VAL A 460 25.13 6.37 7.59
C VAL A 460 24.89 7.60 8.47
N GLU A 461 25.11 7.45 9.78
CA GLU A 461 25.43 8.61 10.60
C GLU A 461 26.76 9.16 10.05
N PRO A 462 26.82 10.40 9.55
CA PRO A 462 28.04 10.93 8.98
C PRO A 462 29.12 10.98 10.05
N GLU A 463 30.35 10.64 9.67
CA GLU A 463 31.47 10.57 10.61
C GLU A 463 31.78 11.98 11.17
N ASP A 464 31.96 12.12 12.48
CA ASP A 464 32.22 13.41 13.15
C ASP A 464 33.06 13.17 14.40
N ILE A 465 34.20 13.82 14.49
CA ILE A 465 35.08 13.90 15.65
C ILE A 465 34.98 15.32 16.20
N LYS A 466 35.07 15.49 17.51
CA LYS A 466 35.17 16.82 18.11
C LYS A 466 35.97 16.83 19.39
N VAL A 467 36.53 18.00 19.71
CA VAL A 467 37.31 18.22 20.93
C VAL A 467 36.49 19.03 21.95
N ILE A 468 36.20 18.40 23.10
CA ILE A 468 35.42 19.00 24.19
C ILE A 468 36.15 18.89 25.54
N ASN A 469 35.63 19.55 26.58
CA ASN A 469 36.15 19.50 27.95
C ASN A 469 37.64 19.85 28.11
N THR A 470 38.13 20.82 27.33
CA THR A 470 39.53 21.25 27.37
C THR A 470 39.88 22.02 28.64
N VAL A 471 41.00 21.68 29.27
CA VAL A 471 41.54 22.35 30.47
C VAL A 471 43.04 22.53 30.31
N VAL A 472 43.55 23.68 30.76
CA VAL A 472 44.98 23.96 30.88
C VAL A 472 45.28 24.46 32.30
N SER A 473 46.33 23.93 32.92
CA SER A 473 46.77 24.35 34.25
C SER A 473 48.30 24.26 34.42
N PRO A 474 48.98 25.32 34.88
CA PRO A 474 48.45 26.66 35.18
C PRO A 474 48.19 27.50 33.91
N LEU A 475 47.28 28.49 34.00
CA LEU A 475 47.03 29.46 32.91
C LEU A 475 48.09 30.56 32.82
N VAL A 476 48.98 30.67 33.81
CA VAL A 476 50.13 31.58 33.82
C VAL A 476 51.38 30.75 34.08
N VAL A 477 52.36 30.83 33.17
CA VAL A 477 53.53 29.95 33.16
C VAL A 477 54.76 30.71 32.67
N ASN A 478 55.94 30.38 33.19
CA ASN A 478 57.19 30.92 32.66
C ASN A 478 57.64 30.09 31.45
N ALA A 479 58.27 30.73 30.47
CA ALA A 479 58.94 30.01 29.38
C ALA A 479 59.92 28.97 29.94
N GLY A 480 59.88 27.74 29.41
CA GLY A 480 60.68 26.60 29.87
C GLY A 480 60.03 25.76 30.97
N ASN A 481 58.88 26.17 31.53
CA ASN A 481 58.14 25.39 32.52
C ASN A 481 57.01 24.57 31.87
N ASN A 482 56.50 23.62 32.64
CA ASN A 482 55.45 22.72 32.20
C ASN A 482 54.06 23.26 32.52
N ILE A 483 53.11 22.93 31.65
CA ILE A 483 51.67 22.99 31.86
C ILE A 483 51.10 21.58 31.75
N ASN A 484 49.98 21.34 32.44
CA ASN A 484 49.18 20.14 32.27
C ASN A 484 47.94 20.49 31.45
N VAL A 485 47.63 19.65 30.48
CA VAL A 485 46.44 19.80 29.63
C VAL A 485 45.56 18.57 29.75
N THR A 486 44.25 18.75 29.63
CA THR A 486 43.29 17.65 29.48
C THR A 486 42.26 18.01 28.41
N ALA A 487 41.75 17.01 27.68
CA ALA A 487 40.66 17.17 26.73
C ALA A 487 39.91 15.85 26.54
N THR A 488 38.70 15.90 25.99
CA THR A 488 37.96 14.72 25.55
C THR A 488 37.82 14.78 24.03
N GLN A 489 38.32 13.76 23.33
CA GLN A 489 37.91 13.54 21.93
C GLN A 489 36.63 12.70 21.92
N SER A 490 35.65 13.10 21.11
CA SER A 490 34.37 12.42 20.96
C SER A 490 34.14 12.10 19.49
N TYR A 491 33.66 10.89 19.19
CA TYR A 491 33.31 10.43 17.86
C TYR A 491 31.83 10.07 17.77
N SER A 492 31.15 10.53 16.72
CA SER A 492 29.82 10.11 16.29
C SER A 492 29.88 9.67 14.85
N GLY A 493 29.43 8.44 14.58
CA GLY A 493 29.57 7.83 13.27
C GLY A 493 29.38 6.32 13.33
N SER A 494 29.55 5.66 12.20
CA SER A 494 29.20 4.24 12.03
C SER A 494 30.39 3.29 12.14
N GLN A 495 31.62 3.76 11.88
CA GLN A 495 32.81 2.93 11.78
C GLN A 495 33.39 2.53 13.14
N LEU A 496 33.75 1.24 13.26
CA LEU A 496 34.53 0.73 14.39
C LEU A 496 35.93 1.34 14.43
N ALA A 497 36.54 1.44 15.61
CA ALA A 497 37.86 2.05 15.77
C ALA A 497 38.96 1.38 14.92
N ALA A 498 38.83 0.07 14.67
CA ALA A 498 39.77 -0.68 13.83
C ALA A 498 39.72 -0.30 12.33
N ASN A 499 38.64 0.34 11.88
CA ASN A 499 38.43 0.71 10.48
C ASN A 499 38.71 2.21 10.22
N LEU A 500 38.85 3.00 11.28
CA LEU A 500 39.17 4.43 11.18
C LEU A 500 40.69 4.66 11.01
N PRO A 501 41.09 5.74 10.32
CA PRO A 501 42.49 6.15 10.29
C PRO A 501 42.96 6.53 11.70
N SER A 502 44.26 6.34 11.99
CA SER A 502 44.82 6.85 13.24
C SER A 502 44.95 8.37 13.18
N PHE A 503 44.23 9.07 14.02
CA PHE A 503 44.37 10.51 14.29
C PHE A 503 44.79 10.72 15.75
N ASN A 504 45.74 11.64 15.96
CA ASN A 504 46.22 12.03 17.28
C ASN A 504 45.59 13.36 17.68
N LEU A 505 45.40 13.58 18.98
CA LEU A 505 45.15 14.91 19.52
C LEU A 505 46.48 15.66 19.60
N GLY A 506 46.67 16.65 18.74
CA GLY A 506 47.83 17.54 18.79
C GLY A 506 47.61 18.72 19.73
N TYR A 507 48.67 19.09 20.47
CA TYR A 507 48.68 20.26 21.34
C TYR A 507 49.67 21.30 20.83
N TYR A 508 49.20 22.53 20.55
CA TYR A 508 50.02 23.56 19.93
C TYR A 508 50.06 24.84 20.76
N LEU A 509 51.19 25.53 20.75
CA LEU A 509 51.30 26.90 21.22
C LEU A 509 51.10 27.86 20.05
N SER A 510 50.09 28.72 20.15
CA SER A 510 49.70 29.69 19.10
C SER A 510 49.56 31.11 19.64
N THR A 511 49.55 32.09 18.75
CA THR A 511 49.23 33.50 19.03
C THR A 511 47.75 33.83 18.93
N ASP A 512 46.94 32.93 18.34
CA ASP A 512 45.49 33.06 18.22
C ASP A 512 44.82 31.68 18.44
N CYS A 513 43.53 31.56 18.14
CA CYS A 513 42.78 30.32 18.29
C CYS A 513 42.67 29.51 16.99
N ASP A 514 43.39 29.90 15.94
CA ASP A 514 43.27 29.31 14.61
C ASP A 514 44.53 28.49 14.31
N LEU A 515 44.36 27.18 14.04
CA LEU A 515 45.51 26.33 13.73
C LEU A 515 46.16 26.76 12.40
N SER A 516 47.47 26.98 12.41
CA SER A 516 48.27 27.43 11.28
C SER A 516 49.67 26.80 11.28
N GLU A 517 50.37 26.91 10.14
CA GLU A 517 51.76 26.41 10.01
C GLU A 517 52.77 27.12 10.93
N ASN A 518 52.40 28.27 11.52
CA ASN A 518 53.26 29.02 12.42
C ASN A 518 53.19 28.54 13.88
N ASP A 519 52.24 27.64 14.19
CA ASP A 519 52.03 27.16 15.55
C ASP A 519 53.06 26.10 15.95
N ILE A 520 53.44 26.12 17.22
CA ILE A 520 54.48 25.24 17.73
C ILE A 520 53.84 24.00 18.35
N LEU A 521 54.03 22.83 17.73
CA LEU A 521 53.63 21.55 18.33
C LEU A 521 54.39 21.32 19.64
N LEU A 522 53.65 21.17 20.73
CA LEU A 522 54.18 20.91 22.08
C LEU A 522 54.14 19.42 22.46
N GLY A 523 53.21 18.67 21.89
CA GLY A 523 53.01 17.24 22.16
C GLY A 523 51.79 16.69 21.45
N GLU A 524 51.59 15.38 21.53
CA GLU A 524 50.46 14.66 20.93
C GLU A 524 50.00 13.51 21.84
N SER A 525 48.72 13.18 21.80
CA SER A 525 48.16 11.98 22.43
C SER A 525 47.42 11.13 21.41
N SER A 526 47.62 9.81 21.45
CA SER A 526 46.92 8.87 20.57
C SER A 526 45.56 8.51 21.14
N SER A 527 44.52 8.52 20.32
CA SER A 527 43.20 8.01 20.70
C SER A 527 42.75 6.85 19.82
N ASN A 528 41.88 6.01 20.37
CA ASN A 528 41.26 4.88 19.70
C ASN A 528 39.75 5.08 19.74
N LEU A 529 39.24 5.92 18.83
CA LEU A 529 37.83 6.27 18.74
C LEU A 529 37.14 5.46 17.64
N GLY A 530 35.88 5.13 17.83
CA GLY A 530 35.00 4.46 16.88
C GLY A 530 33.61 4.27 17.45
N SER A 531 32.70 3.64 16.71
CA SER A 531 31.34 3.38 17.17
C SER A 531 31.30 2.42 18.37
N ASP A 532 32.37 1.65 18.58
CA ASP A 532 32.66 0.80 19.75
C ASP A 532 33.40 1.51 20.90
N SER A 533 33.91 2.74 20.66
CA SER A 533 34.57 3.57 21.66
C SER A 533 34.37 5.06 21.34
N THR A 534 33.21 5.59 21.72
CA THR A 534 32.73 6.89 21.22
C THR A 534 33.40 8.10 21.85
N SER A 535 34.18 7.94 22.92
CA SER A 535 34.92 9.05 23.52
C SER A 535 36.13 8.59 24.31
N GLN A 536 37.16 9.44 24.35
CA GLN A 536 38.38 9.19 25.12
C GLN A 536 38.87 10.47 25.80
N ASN A 537 39.24 10.36 27.07
CA ASN A 537 39.85 11.46 27.83
C ASN A 537 41.36 11.38 27.70
N GLU A 538 41.96 12.49 27.27
CA GLU A 538 43.40 12.65 27.10
C GLU A 538 43.96 13.62 28.13
N SER A 539 45.21 13.39 28.53
CA SER A 539 45.94 14.28 29.43
C SER A 539 47.44 14.22 29.16
N GLU A 540 48.09 15.37 29.11
CA GLU A 540 49.53 15.47 28.81
C GLU A 540 50.20 16.60 29.60
N THR A 541 51.50 16.44 29.87
CA THR A 541 52.37 17.47 30.46
C THR A 541 53.23 18.10 29.37
N LEU A 542 52.88 19.32 28.96
CA LEU A 542 53.55 20.04 27.88
C LEU A 542 54.58 21.02 28.43
N THR A 543 55.71 21.20 27.75
CA THR A 543 56.73 22.20 28.15
C THR A 543 56.64 23.42 27.23
N ILE A 544 56.44 24.61 27.79
CA ILE A 544 56.49 25.85 27.00
C ILE A 544 57.94 26.08 26.54
N PRO A 545 58.23 26.32 25.25
CA PRO A 545 59.59 26.52 24.77
C PRO A 545 60.29 27.64 25.54
N SER A 546 61.54 27.41 25.96
CA SER A 546 62.30 28.35 26.81
C SER A 546 62.62 29.69 26.13
N ILE A 547 62.53 29.74 24.80
CA ILE A 547 62.73 30.94 23.99
C ILE A 547 61.44 31.77 23.80
N THR A 548 60.29 31.29 24.28
CA THR A 548 59.01 31.97 24.11
C THR A 548 59.01 33.32 24.81
N ALA A 549 58.76 34.39 24.07
CA ALA A 549 58.70 35.73 24.63
C ALA A 549 57.50 35.88 25.56
N ALA A 550 57.60 36.80 26.53
CA ALA A 550 56.48 37.12 27.40
C ALA A 550 55.29 37.66 26.61
N GLY A 551 54.08 37.18 26.90
CA GLY A 551 52.89 37.59 26.18
C GLY A 551 51.68 36.69 26.42
N THR A 552 50.59 37.00 25.71
CA THR A 552 49.39 36.19 25.65
C THR A 552 49.52 35.19 24.50
N TYR A 553 49.27 33.92 24.80
CA TYR A 553 49.29 32.83 23.83
C TYR A 553 48.06 31.94 24.05
N PHE A 554 47.82 31.01 23.14
CA PHE A 554 46.77 30.02 23.24
C PHE A 554 47.38 28.62 23.15
N ILE A 555 46.81 27.70 23.92
CA ILE A 555 47.04 26.28 23.75
C ILE A 555 45.90 25.74 22.90
N LEU A 556 46.22 25.32 21.68
CA LEU A 556 45.28 24.68 20.77
C LEU A 556 45.27 23.17 21.01
N PHE A 557 44.09 22.60 20.92
CA PHE A 557 43.80 21.18 20.91
C PHE A 557 43.21 20.89 19.54
N SER A 558 43.86 20.04 18.74
CA SER A 558 43.39 19.71 17.39
C SER A 558 43.33 18.20 17.20
N ALA A 559 42.11 17.70 16.93
CA ALA A 559 41.90 16.38 16.36
C ALA A 559 42.06 16.43 14.84
N ASP A 560 42.31 15.28 14.22
CA ASP A 560 42.44 15.04 12.77
C ASP A 560 43.02 16.20 11.92
N ASN A 561 44.13 16.77 12.39
CA ASN A 561 44.79 17.92 11.76
C ASN A 561 45.28 17.67 10.32
N GLU A 562 45.39 16.40 9.92
CA GLU A 562 45.77 15.99 8.56
C GLU A 562 44.55 15.75 7.65
N GLY A 563 43.32 15.89 8.15
CA GLY A 563 42.07 15.66 7.41
C GLY A 563 41.97 14.24 6.86
N LYS A 564 42.35 13.24 7.67
CA LYS A 564 42.37 11.83 7.25
C LYS A 564 40.98 11.21 7.28
N LEU A 565 40.10 11.67 8.16
CA LEU A 565 38.70 11.35 8.19
C LEU A 565 37.93 12.46 7.45
N THR A 566 36.97 12.08 6.61
CA THR A 566 36.05 13.06 6.03
C THR A 566 34.87 13.20 6.96
N GLU A 567 34.65 14.39 7.48
CA GLU A 567 33.74 14.61 8.60
C GLU A 567 32.50 15.43 8.23
N SER A 568 31.49 15.35 9.10
CA SER A 568 30.24 16.11 8.97
C SER A 568 30.41 17.58 9.33
N ASP A 569 31.33 17.89 10.25
CA ASP A 569 31.63 19.23 10.75
C ASP A 569 33.13 19.41 11.03
N GLU A 570 33.89 19.82 10.02
CA GLU A 570 35.33 20.05 10.07
C GLU A 570 35.77 21.18 11.05
N VAL A 571 34.83 21.94 11.63
CA VAL A 571 35.14 23.13 12.45
C VAL A 571 35.24 22.77 13.94
N ASN A 572 34.60 21.70 14.38
CA ASN A 572 34.52 21.32 15.80
C ASN A 572 35.72 20.45 16.28
N ASN A 573 36.67 20.19 15.37
CA ASN A 573 37.92 19.47 15.58
C ASN A 573 38.96 20.24 16.40
N THR A 574 38.76 21.55 16.58
CA THR A 574 39.70 22.42 17.29
C THR A 574 39.07 23.09 18.50
N ASN A 575 39.86 23.24 19.56
CA ASN A 575 39.50 23.99 20.75
C ASN A 575 40.74 24.70 21.30
N CYS A 576 40.58 25.83 22.00
CA CYS A 576 41.71 26.63 22.45
C CYS A 576 41.51 27.16 23.87
N ILE A 577 42.60 27.25 24.63
CA ILE A 577 42.62 27.87 25.95
C ILE A 577 43.73 28.92 26.01
N GLN A 578 43.36 30.16 26.34
CA GLN A 578 44.32 31.24 26.49
C GLN A 578 45.20 31.03 27.73
N ILE A 579 46.51 31.22 27.56
CA ILE A 579 47.50 31.26 28.62
C ILE A 579 48.31 32.57 28.58
N THR A 580 48.98 32.88 29.69
CA THR A 580 49.97 33.98 29.76
C THR A 580 51.35 33.38 29.98
N VAL A 581 52.26 33.64 29.05
CA VAL A 581 53.68 33.36 29.24
C VAL A 581 54.28 34.58 29.91
N ASP A 582 54.66 34.44 31.17
CA ASP A 582 55.32 35.53 31.90
C ASP A 582 56.76 35.70 31.40
N ALA A 583 57.20 36.96 31.38
CA ALA A 583 58.62 37.24 31.32
C ALA A 583 59.20 36.57 32.56
N ALA A 584 60.09 35.59 32.37
CA ALA A 584 60.83 35.01 33.47
C ALA A 584 61.35 36.16 34.33
N LEU A 585 60.72 36.38 35.49
CA LEU A 585 61.17 37.35 36.47
C LEU A 585 62.53 36.81 36.88
N ALA A 586 63.55 37.42 36.28
CA ALA A 586 64.96 37.06 36.31
C ALA A 586 65.27 36.06 37.41
N ASN A 587 65.68 34.85 37.02
CA ASN A 587 66.27 33.86 37.92
C ASN A 587 67.02 34.56 39.06
N VAL A 588 66.42 34.56 40.26
CA VAL A 588 67.18 34.89 41.46
C VAL A 588 68.14 33.74 41.59
N ASP A 589 69.38 33.97 41.17
CA ASP A 589 70.45 33.01 41.37
C ASP A 589 70.69 32.97 42.89
N TYR A 590 70.11 31.96 43.56
CA TYR A 590 70.22 31.78 45.00
C TYR A 590 71.68 31.62 45.45
N GLN A 591 72.56 31.09 44.58
CA GLN A 591 73.99 31.00 44.85
C GLN A 591 74.64 32.40 44.80
N PHE A 592 74.27 33.22 43.81
CA PHE A 592 74.70 34.61 43.71
C PHE A 592 74.21 35.47 44.89
N LYS A 593 72.94 35.32 45.29
CA LYS A 593 72.36 36.05 46.43
C LYS A 593 73.07 35.74 47.76
N ASN A 594 73.48 34.49 47.99
CA ASN A 594 74.20 34.07 49.21
C ASN A 594 75.63 34.64 49.31
N GLN A 595 76.19 35.16 48.21
CA GLN A 595 77.51 35.78 48.16
C GLN A 595 77.47 37.31 48.35
N LEU A 596 76.28 37.86 48.59
CA LEU A 596 76.01 39.28 48.77
C LEU A 596 75.44 39.53 50.17
N SER A 597 75.93 40.59 50.83
CA SER A 597 75.40 41.06 52.10
C SER A 597 75.00 42.53 52.00
N VAL A 598 73.81 42.85 52.50
CA VAL A 598 73.20 44.20 52.37
C VAL A 598 72.91 44.77 53.75
N PHE A 599 73.51 45.91 54.09
CA PHE A 599 73.43 46.49 55.44
C PHE A 599 73.73 48.00 55.49
N PRO A 600 73.22 48.74 56.50
CA PRO A 600 72.20 48.29 57.44
C PRO A 600 70.84 48.15 56.74
N ASN A 601 70.03 47.22 57.21
CA ASN A 601 68.65 47.08 56.81
C ASN A 601 67.83 46.69 58.06
N PRO A 602 67.03 47.60 58.63
CA PRO A 602 66.56 48.88 58.06
C PRO A 602 67.62 50.00 58.01
N THR A 603 67.47 50.97 57.10
CA THR A 603 68.35 52.16 56.96
C THR A 603 67.58 53.48 56.82
N SER A 604 68.24 54.62 57.04
CA SER A 604 67.70 55.96 56.79
C SER A 604 68.25 56.59 55.51
N ASP A 605 69.53 56.40 55.18
CA ASP A 605 70.14 57.22 54.12
C ASP A 605 70.89 56.36 53.10
N ILE A 606 71.76 55.47 53.55
CA ILE A 606 72.64 54.68 52.67
C ILE A 606 72.50 53.19 52.99
N ILE A 607 72.44 52.38 51.94
CA ILE A 607 72.55 50.93 51.99
C ILE A 607 73.93 50.56 51.44
N ASN A 608 74.69 49.74 52.15
CA ASN A 608 75.94 49.16 51.64
C ASN A 608 75.68 47.75 51.11
N ILE A 609 76.35 47.40 50.03
CA ILE A 609 76.35 46.09 49.40
C ILE A 609 77.79 45.57 49.46
N LYS A 610 78.00 44.45 50.13
CA LYS A 610 79.29 43.78 50.19
C LYS A 610 79.21 42.44 49.47
N ALA A 611 80.05 42.30 48.45
CA ALA A 611 80.26 41.09 47.67
C ALA A 611 81.46 40.28 48.19
N ASN A 612 81.46 38.96 47.94
CA ASN A 612 82.64 38.12 48.13
C ASN A 612 83.76 38.50 47.14
N ILE A 613 85.02 38.13 47.48
CA ILE A 613 86.27 38.62 46.86
C ILE A 613 86.36 38.45 45.32
N ASN A 614 85.59 37.53 44.72
CA ASN A 614 85.61 37.23 43.29
C ASN A 614 84.36 37.66 42.52
N LEU A 615 83.47 38.44 43.15
CA LEU A 615 82.18 38.82 42.56
C LEU A 615 82.18 40.30 42.16
N VAL A 616 81.91 40.57 40.88
CA VAL A 616 81.85 41.92 40.33
C VAL A 616 80.39 42.32 40.16
N ILE A 617 79.98 43.35 40.89
CA ILE A 617 78.67 43.99 40.69
C ILE A 617 78.79 44.93 39.49
N ASN A 618 77.76 44.97 38.64
CA ASN A 618 77.67 45.84 37.46
C ASN A 618 76.64 46.96 37.67
N LYS A 619 75.45 46.62 38.23
CA LYS A 619 74.35 47.58 38.41
C LYS A 619 73.57 47.33 39.70
N LEU A 620 73.07 48.42 40.27
CA LEU A 620 72.13 48.41 41.40
C LEU A 620 70.84 49.14 41.00
N TYR A 621 69.69 48.59 41.37
CA TYR A 621 68.39 49.21 41.14
C TYR A 621 67.54 49.19 42.42
N ILE A 622 66.80 50.27 42.68
CA ILE A 622 65.77 50.34 43.72
C ILE A 622 64.41 50.40 43.04
N TYR A 623 63.51 49.51 43.44
CA TYR A 623 62.11 49.48 43.00
C TYR A 623 61.16 49.70 44.18
N ASN A 624 59.98 50.25 43.91
CA ASN A 624 58.86 50.13 44.85
C ASN A 624 58.25 48.72 44.80
N LEU A 625 57.29 48.43 45.69
CA LEU A 625 56.59 47.13 45.73
C LEU A 625 55.77 46.81 44.47
N ASN A 626 55.43 47.83 43.67
CA ASN A 626 54.70 47.66 42.41
C ASN A 626 55.65 47.48 41.21
N GLY A 627 56.95 47.26 41.44
CA GLY A 627 57.93 47.03 40.37
C GLY A 627 58.40 48.29 39.61
N ARG A 628 57.99 49.50 40.02
CA ARG A 628 58.44 50.75 39.39
C ARG A 628 59.87 51.08 39.81
N LEU A 629 60.76 51.29 38.85
CA LEU A 629 62.14 51.73 39.09
C LEU A 629 62.14 53.12 39.73
N LEU A 630 62.84 53.28 40.84
CA LEU A 630 62.99 54.53 41.58
C LEU A 630 64.40 55.09 41.50
N LYS A 631 65.41 54.21 41.46
CA LYS A 631 66.82 54.63 41.41
C LYS A 631 67.69 53.57 40.76
N GLU A 632 68.72 54.01 40.05
CA GLU A 632 69.77 53.17 39.47
C GLU A 632 71.15 53.70 39.90
N SER A 633 72.11 52.79 40.10
CA SER A 633 73.53 53.13 40.29
C SER A 633 74.40 52.22 39.42
N THR A 634 75.30 52.84 38.66
CA THR A 634 76.32 52.19 37.81
C THR A 634 77.76 52.58 38.19
N THR A 635 77.94 53.56 39.07
CA THR A 635 79.25 54.14 39.41
C THR A 635 79.72 53.80 40.81
N ASP A 636 78.81 53.77 41.79
CA ASP A 636 79.09 53.34 43.15
C ASP A 636 78.27 52.08 43.42
N LEU A 637 78.94 50.93 43.33
CA LEU A 637 78.31 49.61 43.33
C LEU A 637 78.44 48.88 44.67
N ASN A 638 79.14 49.50 45.63
CA ASN A 638 79.26 49.01 47.01
C ASN A 638 78.26 49.70 47.95
N LYS A 639 77.56 50.73 47.49
CA LYS A 639 76.51 51.41 48.26
C LYS A 639 75.52 52.13 47.37
N ILE A 640 74.33 52.42 47.90
CA ILE A 640 73.31 53.23 47.23
C ILE A 640 72.61 54.15 48.23
N ASN A 641 72.46 55.43 47.85
CA ASN A 641 71.82 56.46 48.67
C ASN A 641 70.31 56.52 48.37
N ILE A 642 69.50 56.27 49.39
CA ILE A 642 68.03 56.28 49.35
C ILE A 642 67.41 57.34 50.28
N SER A 643 68.18 58.33 50.73
CA SER A 643 67.70 59.42 51.62
C SER A 643 66.50 60.20 51.05
N GLU A 644 66.43 60.32 49.72
CA GLU A 644 65.34 60.99 48.99
C GLU A 644 64.03 60.20 48.96
N LEU A 645 64.06 58.91 49.31
CA LEU A 645 62.89 58.05 49.29
C LEU A 645 62.06 58.20 50.58
N SER A 646 60.74 58.19 50.44
CA SER A 646 59.83 58.19 51.59
C SER A 646 60.00 56.94 52.46
N LYS A 647 59.59 57.01 53.73
CA LYS A 647 59.59 55.84 54.63
C LYS A 647 58.73 54.72 54.03
N GLY A 648 59.24 53.49 54.02
CA GLY A 648 58.56 52.38 53.36
C GLY A 648 59.43 51.17 53.07
N ILE A 649 58.85 50.20 52.36
CA ILE A 649 59.53 48.98 51.92
C ILE A 649 59.88 49.12 50.44
N TYR A 650 61.10 48.76 50.08
CA TYR A 650 61.63 48.81 48.73
C TYR A 650 62.32 47.49 48.35
N LEU A 651 62.54 47.25 47.07
CA LEU A 651 63.30 46.12 46.56
C LEU A 651 64.62 46.64 45.97
N LEU A 652 65.75 46.17 46.50
CA LEU A 652 67.07 46.36 45.91
C LEU A 652 67.39 45.18 45.01
N LYS A 653 67.55 45.42 43.70
CA LYS A 653 68.07 44.45 42.74
C LYS A 653 69.55 44.73 42.50
N VAL A 654 70.37 43.71 42.67
CA VAL A 654 71.81 43.71 42.39
C VAL A 654 72.04 42.86 41.14
N VAL A 655 72.81 43.36 40.18
CA VAL A 655 73.14 42.67 38.91
C VAL A 655 74.65 42.57 38.78
N SER A 656 75.19 41.38 38.48
CA SER A 656 76.62 41.18 38.21
C SER A 656 77.02 41.57 36.79
N ASN A 657 78.31 41.53 36.51
CA ASN A 657 78.85 41.64 35.13
C ASN A 657 78.53 40.42 34.24
N GLU A 658 78.04 39.32 34.82
CA GLU A 658 77.56 38.11 34.12
C GLU A 658 76.02 38.06 34.07
N ASP A 659 75.34 39.20 34.27
CA ASP A 659 73.88 39.35 34.28
C ASP A 659 73.12 38.48 35.32
N LYS A 660 73.83 37.89 36.29
CA LYS A 660 73.21 37.23 37.45
C LYS A 660 72.53 38.27 38.33
N THR A 661 71.33 37.95 38.83
CA THR A 661 70.53 38.89 39.62
C THR A 661 70.20 38.38 41.01
N ALA A 662 70.22 39.29 41.99
CA ALA A 662 69.76 39.04 43.35
C ALA A 662 68.85 40.17 43.82
N VAL A 663 67.76 39.84 44.51
CA VAL A 663 66.80 40.83 45.04
C VAL A 663 66.73 40.76 46.57
N PHE A 664 66.83 41.93 47.21
CA PHE A 664 66.78 42.13 48.65
C PHE A 664 65.62 43.06 49.02
N ARG A 665 64.83 42.68 50.02
CA ARG A 665 63.82 43.57 50.62
C ARG A 665 64.51 44.55 51.56
N ILE A 666 64.30 45.85 51.34
CA ILE A 666 64.89 46.95 52.11
C ILE A 666 63.80 47.70 52.87
N ILE A 667 64.07 48.06 54.12
CA ILE A 667 63.19 48.86 54.95
C ILE A 667 63.84 50.24 55.16
N LYS A 668 63.20 51.30 54.64
CA LYS A 668 63.58 52.70 54.84
C LYS A 668 62.81 53.28 56.04
N LYS A 669 63.56 53.67 57.06
CA LYS A 669 63.03 54.28 58.30
C LYS A 669 62.86 55.79 58.23
#